data_AF-A0A1V2QKT8-F1
#
_entry.id   AF-A0A1V2QKT8-F1
#
_cell.length_a   1.000
_cell.length_b   1.000
_cell.length_c   1.000
_cell.angle_alpha   90.00
_cell.angle_beta   90.00
_cell.angle_gamma   90.00
#
_symmetry.space_group_name_H-M   'P 1'
#
loop_
_entity.id
_entity.type
_entity.pdbx_description
1 polymer ?
#
loop_
_entity_poly.entity_id
_entity_poly.type
_entity_poly.pdbx_seq_one_letter_code
_entity_poly.pdbx_strand_id
1 'polypeptide(L)'
;MNLTHTLRSPVRGREDDLSFLRDTVAAGRHVVVAGPKGIGKTLLLQHAANTGALSGGVVADDAGLLWLDAAPWGATDILRELVHACYEVDPDTAVPDSLARQLLGDVRALVVLDGVDLPLDEARRVLSAMPRGVFVLSTRRDDLWAVGKQRSLGGLSFDDTLAMVRDELGEPLDVETVANDWDARDGNPLDILERAVVRDSARRLGTVPEGLSDAEALAQVVPIVLDSLTDRAREALRPLVALGDVRWGEQLLSAVCGVPEAHGADKLARKRLAHCEGGRYRVGALVAGFEPPIAESELVSLVERITEWAARALPGVIAGEICVIETALKRTLDAGMHDTALSLARTASAGLVWSRHWGALTTVLGLGLRAAVGAESVHDQISFHYTLAVCRLNDGDNKQAAELAIAAVSLSRDDNDEHLATRVRELNAEVQHLAARQPLSTVDGILARVAEVGSTAAASASAGVKAVRDACVNVLTGMPGGLQLARLVQENPAIVRGAVSMVAVAGLVLATMSASGSHDEATAMPPTSGGTVQGLPVDAPNRSTQPTTTATTPPTGPALTTTPGQASPTGTTSTSGGVAADGQQPGGGNTETPETNTGSRPQIATTWGLVRVWNVDRPIGSSHALSGPTVPNNNEANWTYGPWEMTSPAAGYPTTTHVAVGQQRVRLPAVGAPGGSVKVTTQDYAAWGGSVGYRPGVFCQPSRWYQDGADEVIDVVCFDHSGNPADVPFFLRYIAGSTSGARGFVFDDQPTSATFTPDWTHGVNAGAVTRTGVGRYTADLPGSQGGAVEVTAVGTAPRHCAVTGRRGQLVDVACTAPGGSAADSMFTAAFAVNQNILDDPRKPVGDYLVADDSPTASAPVIHTRWASGNAPMTLERISTGKYKAHFTNGYIRSTMHVTAVGYGNHCSVMQLNDYSYKDDTSIWIACFDSAGTLVNSGFTLLYTSVRIY
;
A
#
# COMPACT_ATOMS: atom_id res chain seq x y z
N MET A 1 31.28 5.41 -15.29
CA MET A 1 31.05 6.75 -14.70
C MET A 1 32.17 7.04 -13.70
N ASN A 2 32.93 8.12 -13.89
CA ASN A 2 34.05 8.51 -13.03
C ASN A 2 33.54 9.15 -11.73
N LEU A 3 33.72 8.47 -10.60
CA LEU A 3 33.35 8.93 -9.26
C LEU A 3 34.35 9.98 -8.76
N THR A 4 34.09 11.27 -9.01
CA THR A 4 34.68 12.37 -8.23
C THR A 4 33.63 12.87 -7.22
N HIS A 5 33.35 12.06 -6.20
CA HIS A 5 32.67 12.57 -5.00
C HIS A 5 33.71 13.28 -4.14
N THR A 6 33.56 14.60 -3.98
CA THR A 6 34.38 15.42 -3.10
C THR A 6 34.24 14.92 -1.66
N LEU A 7 35.30 14.27 -1.16
CA LEU A 7 35.42 13.81 0.22
C LEU A 7 35.19 14.99 1.19
N ARG A 8 34.11 14.94 1.96
CA ARG A 8 33.95 15.74 3.18
C ARG A 8 34.27 14.86 4.38
N SER A 9 35.38 15.18 5.04
CA SER A 9 35.88 14.69 6.33
C SER A 9 36.02 13.14 6.51
N PRO A 10 36.98 12.68 7.33
CA PRO A 10 37.08 11.26 7.66
C PRO A 10 35.82 10.79 8.39
N VAL A 11 35.32 9.59 8.06
CA VAL A 11 34.23 8.96 8.81
C VAL A 11 34.79 8.56 10.18
N ARG A 12 34.18 9.06 11.26
CA ARG A 12 34.62 8.89 12.65
C ARG A 12 33.81 7.78 13.34
N GLY A 13 34.44 6.98 14.20
CA GLY A 13 33.75 6.02 15.07
C GLY A 13 33.03 4.88 14.33
N ARG A 14 33.48 4.54 13.12
CA ARG A 14 32.86 3.55 12.23
C ARG A 14 33.86 2.49 11.73
N GLU A 15 35.00 2.34 12.40
CA GLU A 15 36.07 1.43 12.00
C GLU A 15 35.60 -0.03 11.97
N ASP A 16 34.78 -0.41 12.95
CA ASP A 16 34.16 -1.75 13.02
C ASP A 16 33.10 -1.96 11.94
N ASP A 17 32.38 -0.90 11.56
CA ASP A 17 31.41 -0.97 10.47
C ASP A 17 32.13 -1.15 9.13
N LEU A 18 33.23 -0.42 8.92
CA LEU A 18 34.09 -0.55 7.75
C LEU A 18 34.77 -1.92 7.64
N SER A 19 35.24 -2.49 8.76
CA SER A 19 35.80 -3.85 8.76
C SER A 19 34.74 -4.90 8.43
N PHE A 20 33.53 -4.77 8.99
CA PHE A 20 32.40 -5.62 8.65
C PHE A 20 32.04 -5.60 7.16
N LEU A 21 31.98 -4.40 6.55
CA LEU A 21 31.72 -4.24 5.12
C LEU A 21 32.78 -4.95 4.30
N ARG A 22 34.06 -4.68 4.61
CA ARG A 22 35.21 -5.27 3.91
C ARG A 22 35.20 -6.79 3.99
N ASP A 23 35.06 -7.36 5.18
CA ASP A 23 35.13 -8.81 5.40
C ASP A 23 33.95 -9.55 4.78
N THR A 24 32.77 -8.93 4.75
CA THR A 24 31.57 -9.56 4.20
C THR A 24 31.55 -9.50 2.68
N VAL A 25 31.93 -8.36 2.09
CA VAL A 25 32.12 -8.24 0.64
C VAL A 25 33.24 -9.18 0.20
N ALA A 26 34.32 -9.29 0.99
CA ALA A 26 35.40 -10.23 0.70
C ALA A 26 35.00 -11.72 0.84
N ALA A 27 33.88 -12.01 1.49
CA ALA A 27 33.31 -13.36 1.51
C ALA A 27 32.38 -13.63 0.30
N GLY A 28 32.23 -12.68 -0.63
CA GLY A 28 31.30 -12.79 -1.76
C GLY A 28 29.83 -12.76 -1.35
N ARG A 29 29.50 -12.16 -0.18
CA ARG A 29 28.14 -12.14 0.36
C ARG A 29 27.51 -10.75 0.22
N HIS A 30 26.21 -10.72 -0.06
CA HIS A 30 25.44 -9.49 -0.02
C HIS A 30 25.43 -8.88 1.39
N VAL A 31 25.45 -7.55 1.45
CA VAL A 31 25.50 -6.75 2.66
C VAL A 31 24.29 -5.84 2.73
N VAL A 32 23.68 -5.73 3.90
CA VAL A 32 22.59 -4.79 4.16
C VAL A 32 23.00 -3.86 5.29
N VAL A 33 23.10 -2.57 5.03
CA VAL A 33 23.36 -1.53 6.03
C VAL A 33 22.02 -0.89 6.39
N ALA A 34 21.52 -1.21 7.58
CA ALA A 34 20.24 -0.73 8.08
C ALA A 34 20.44 0.33 9.17
N GLY A 35 19.47 1.25 9.31
CA GLY A 35 19.47 2.20 10.41
C GLY A 35 18.56 3.39 10.16
N PRO A 36 18.32 4.23 11.18
CA PRO A 36 17.44 5.39 11.06
C PRO A 36 17.96 6.43 10.06
N LYS A 37 17.10 7.37 9.70
CA LYS A 37 17.49 8.53 8.89
C LYS A 37 18.58 9.33 9.60
N GLY A 38 19.55 9.84 8.86
CA GLY A 38 20.61 10.69 9.42
C GLY A 38 21.77 9.96 10.09
N ILE A 39 21.67 8.64 10.28
CA ILE A 39 22.68 7.86 11.02
C ILE A 39 24.04 7.71 10.32
N GLY A 40 24.15 8.11 9.04
CA GLY A 40 25.41 8.09 8.27
C GLY A 40 25.61 6.92 7.30
N LYS A 41 24.55 6.18 6.91
CA LYS A 41 24.64 5.05 5.96
C LYS A 41 25.34 5.39 4.64
N THR A 42 24.85 6.42 3.94
CA THR A 42 25.42 6.89 2.67
C THR A 42 26.88 7.32 2.81
N LEU A 43 27.20 8.09 3.85
CA LEU A 43 28.57 8.53 4.13
C LEU A 43 29.52 7.35 4.41
N LEU A 44 29.06 6.35 5.17
CA LEU A 44 29.80 5.12 5.42
C LEU A 44 30.11 4.39 4.11
N LEU A 45 29.11 4.20 3.25
CA LEU A 45 29.27 3.51 1.97
C LEU A 45 30.18 4.28 1.00
N GLN A 46 30.02 5.61 0.91
CA GLN A 46 30.88 6.46 0.09
C GLN A 46 32.33 6.42 0.58
N HIS A 47 32.54 6.47 1.89
CA HIS A 47 33.88 6.33 2.47
C HIS A 47 34.45 4.95 2.22
N ALA A 48 33.65 3.89 2.37
CA ALA A 48 34.07 2.52 2.10
C ALA A 48 34.45 2.31 0.62
N ALA A 49 33.73 2.93 -0.31
CA ALA A 49 34.10 2.96 -1.73
C ALA A 49 35.42 3.70 -1.98
N ASN A 50 35.58 4.90 -1.41
CA ASN A 50 36.76 5.74 -1.62
C ASN A 50 38.03 5.20 -0.94
N THR A 51 37.91 4.49 0.17
CA THR A 51 39.04 3.93 0.93
C THR A 51 39.42 2.51 0.49
N GLY A 52 38.74 1.96 -0.51
CA GLY A 52 39.01 0.61 -0.99
C GLY A 52 38.42 -0.51 -0.14
N ALA A 53 37.63 -0.20 0.89
CA ALA A 53 36.92 -1.21 1.70
C ALA A 53 35.84 -1.94 0.89
N LEU A 54 35.24 -1.27 -0.11
CA LEU A 54 34.39 -1.86 -1.14
C LEU A 54 35.19 -2.21 -2.41
N SER A 55 36.47 -2.52 -2.27
CA SER A 55 37.36 -2.83 -3.39
C SER A 55 38.28 -4.03 -3.09
N GLY A 56 38.03 -4.73 -1.99
CA GLY A 56 38.91 -5.79 -1.52
C GLY A 56 38.85 -7.03 -2.39
N GLY A 57 39.85 -7.23 -3.26
CA GLY A 57 40.44 -8.51 -3.71
C GLY A 57 39.57 -9.70 -4.12
N VAL A 58 38.25 -9.55 -4.25
CA VAL A 58 37.29 -10.67 -4.24
C VAL A 58 36.45 -10.78 -5.50
N VAL A 59 36.59 -9.78 -6.36
CA VAL A 59 36.19 -9.92 -7.75
C VAL A 59 37.48 -9.80 -8.54
N ALA A 60 37.77 -10.78 -9.40
CA ALA A 60 38.98 -10.78 -10.23
C ALA A 60 39.20 -9.39 -10.87
N ASP A 61 40.44 -9.05 -11.24
CA ASP A 61 40.91 -7.74 -11.74
C ASP A 61 40.04 -7.04 -12.82
N ASP A 62 38.97 -7.69 -13.30
CA ASP A 62 38.05 -7.31 -14.37
C ASP A 62 36.67 -6.78 -13.90
N ALA A 63 36.35 -6.78 -12.60
CA ALA A 63 34.99 -6.45 -12.13
C ALA A 63 34.84 -5.04 -11.56
N GLY A 64 33.96 -4.26 -12.19
CA GLY A 64 33.68 -2.87 -11.83
C GLY A 64 32.80 -2.72 -10.58
N LEU A 65 32.96 -1.58 -9.89
CA LEU A 65 32.03 -1.08 -8.88
C LEU A 65 30.93 -0.27 -9.59
N LEU A 66 29.68 -0.67 -9.40
CA LEU A 66 28.50 0.06 -9.86
C LEU A 66 27.83 0.71 -8.66
N TRP A 67 27.69 2.03 -8.69
CA TRP A 67 26.97 2.79 -7.68
C TRP A 67 25.68 3.34 -8.28
N LEU A 68 24.55 2.93 -7.73
CA LEU A 68 23.24 3.47 -8.08
C LEU A 68 22.66 4.15 -6.84
N ASP A 69 22.38 5.44 -6.97
CA ASP A 69 21.50 6.11 -6.02
C ASP A 69 20.11 5.53 -6.24
N ALA A 70 19.69 4.64 -5.34
CA ALA A 70 18.35 4.09 -5.37
C ALA A 70 17.42 5.20 -4.90
N ALA A 71 16.92 5.99 -5.85
CA ALA A 71 15.65 6.68 -5.66
C ALA A 71 14.55 5.61 -5.35
N PRO A 72 13.28 5.95 -5.08
CA PRO A 72 12.20 4.98 -4.85
C PRO A 72 11.81 4.31 -6.19
N TRP A 73 12.79 3.75 -6.86
CA TRP A 73 12.71 2.97 -8.07
C TRP A 73 12.24 1.58 -7.70
N GLY A 74 11.27 1.06 -8.47
CA GLY A 74 10.88 -0.34 -8.37
C GLY A 74 11.98 -1.25 -8.91
N ALA A 75 11.84 -2.56 -8.68
CA ALA A 75 12.81 -3.55 -9.18
C ALA A 75 13.09 -3.41 -10.69
N THR A 76 12.06 -3.14 -11.51
CA THR A 76 12.20 -2.99 -12.97
C THR A 76 13.12 -1.84 -13.35
N ASP A 77 13.00 -0.69 -12.69
CA ASP A 77 13.83 0.48 -12.97
C ASP A 77 15.29 0.23 -12.57
N ILE A 78 15.52 -0.42 -11.42
CA ILE A 78 16.87 -0.81 -10.99
C ILE A 78 17.51 -1.79 -11.99
N LEU A 79 16.77 -2.79 -12.46
CA LEU A 79 17.27 -3.74 -13.45
C LEU A 79 17.62 -3.07 -14.78
N ARG A 80 16.82 -2.09 -15.21
CA ARG A 80 17.10 -1.29 -16.40
C ARG A 80 18.40 -0.51 -16.25
N GLU A 81 18.58 0.19 -15.13
CA GLU A 81 19.81 0.95 -14.85
C GLU A 81 21.03 0.05 -14.78
N LEU A 82 20.91 -1.14 -14.18
CA LEU A 82 21.99 -2.12 -14.18
C LEU A 82 22.36 -2.57 -15.60
N VAL A 83 21.37 -2.78 -16.48
CA VAL A 83 21.65 -3.14 -17.88
C VAL A 83 22.36 -1.99 -18.61
N HIS A 84 21.89 -0.75 -18.50
CA HIS A 84 22.55 0.40 -19.11
C HIS A 84 23.95 0.66 -18.53
N ALA A 85 24.18 0.34 -17.27
CA ALA A 85 25.49 0.44 -16.64
C ALA A 85 26.47 -0.65 -17.13
N CYS A 86 25.97 -1.81 -17.54
CA CYS A 86 26.78 -2.96 -17.95
C CYS A 86 26.93 -3.11 -19.48
N TYR A 87 26.00 -2.57 -20.26
CA TYR A 87 25.90 -2.80 -21.70
C TYR A 87 25.64 -1.49 -22.46
N GLU A 88 26.29 -1.32 -23.61
CA GLU A 88 25.95 -0.29 -24.60
C GLU A 88 24.65 -0.67 -25.30
N VAL A 89 23.54 -0.32 -24.67
CA VAL A 89 22.19 -0.42 -25.23
C VAL A 89 21.79 0.97 -25.66
N ASP A 90 21.24 1.12 -26.87
CA ASP A 90 20.64 2.38 -27.30
C ASP A 90 19.66 2.85 -26.20
N PRO A 91 19.81 4.08 -25.67
CA PRO A 91 18.91 4.62 -24.64
C PRO A 91 17.43 4.48 -25.00
N ASP A 92 17.14 4.44 -26.30
CA ASP A 92 15.82 4.23 -26.89
C ASP A 92 15.48 2.74 -27.14
N THR A 93 16.08 1.78 -26.43
CA THR A 93 15.67 0.37 -26.43
C THR A 93 14.99 0.00 -25.13
N ALA A 94 13.73 -0.46 -25.19
CA ALA A 94 13.06 -1.01 -24.01
C ALA A 94 13.74 -2.32 -23.61
N VAL A 95 14.01 -2.48 -22.30
CA VAL A 95 14.62 -3.68 -21.74
C VAL A 95 13.59 -4.40 -20.85
N PRO A 96 12.86 -5.40 -21.39
CA PRO A 96 11.97 -6.23 -20.59
C PRO A 96 12.73 -6.97 -19.48
N ASP A 97 12.06 -7.27 -18.38
CA ASP A 97 12.67 -7.97 -17.23
C ASP A 97 13.29 -9.33 -17.58
N SER A 98 12.70 -10.08 -18.52
CA SER A 98 13.26 -11.34 -19.00
C SER A 98 14.60 -11.14 -19.72
N LEU A 99 14.70 -10.09 -20.53
CA LEU A 99 15.94 -9.70 -21.21
C LEU A 99 16.97 -9.16 -20.21
N ALA A 100 16.54 -8.33 -19.25
CA ALA A 100 17.42 -7.82 -18.21
C ALA A 100 18.06 -8.97 -17.40
N ARG A 101 17.26 -9.97 -16.98
CA ARG A 101 17.76 -11.17 -16.29
C ARG A 101 18.72 -12.00 -17.15
N GLN A 102 18.45 -12.10 -18.45
CA GLN A 102 19.35 -12.81 -19.36
C GLN A 102 20.68 -12.08 -19.53
N LEU A 103 20.66 -10.75 -19.71
CA LEU A 103 21.85 -9.92 -19.88
C LEU A 103 22.69 -9.84 -18.60
N LEU A 104 22.04 -9.67 -17.45
CA LEU A 104 22.72 -9.53 -16.15
C LEU A 104 23.20 -10.86 -15.56
N GLY A 105 22.68 -12.00 -16.04
CA GLY A 105 22.95 -13.33 -15.49
C GLY A 105 24.43 -13.71 -15.41
N ASP A 106 25.24 -13.24 -16.36
CA ASP A 106 26.68 -13.51 -16.43
C ASP A 106 27.56 -12.38 -15.90
N VAL A 107 26.98 -11.23 -15.54
CA VAL A 107 27.74 -10.05 -15.11
C VAL A 107 28.30 -10.27 -13.70
N ARG A 108 29.59 -9.95 -13.54
CA ARG A 108 30.29 -9.93 -12.25
C ARG A 108 30.63 -8.49 -11.90
N ALA A 109 29.91 -7.93 -10.93
CA ALA A 109 30.16 -6.58 -10.42
C ALA A 109 29.83 -6.51 -8.93
N LEU A 110 30.43 -5.54 -8.25
CA LEU A 110 29.99 -5.10 -6.93
C LEU A 110 29.01 -3.96 -7.14
N VAL A 111 27.77 -4.13 -6.69
CA VAL A 111 26.69 -3.15 -6.87
C VAL A 111 26.35 -2.54 -5.52
N VAL A 112 26.46 -1.21 -5.41
CA VAL A 112 25.95 -0.44 -4.27
C VAL A 112 24.61 0.16 -4.65
N LEU A 113 23.57 -0.21 -3.91
CA LEU A 113 22.25 0.41 -4.00
C LEU A 113 22.03 1.24 -2.72
N ASP A 114 22.17 2.56 -2.84
CA ASP A 114 22.06 3.46 -1.69
C ASP A 114 20.65 4.02 -1.55
N GLY A 115 19.98 3.76 -0.42
CA GLY A 115 18.65 4.29 -0.12
C GLY A 115 17.47 3.40 -0.52
N VAL A 116 17.67 2.09 -0.57
CA VAL A 116 16.65 1.11 -0.99
C VAL A 116 15.46 1.09 -0.04
N ASP A 117 14.27 1.33 -0.62
CA ASP A 117 12.96 1.19 0.04
C ASP A 117 12.07 0.16 -0.69
N LEU A 118 12.69 -0.88 -1.26
CA LEU A 118 11.97 -1.97 -1.90
C LEU A 118 11.40 -2.96 -0.87
N PRO A 119 10.20 -3.51 -1.13
CA PRO A 119 9.75 -4.73 -0.45
C PRO A 119 10.75 -5.89 -0.63
N LEU A 120 10.77 -6.81 0.32
CA LEU A 120 11.69 -7.95 0.33
C LEU A 120 11.69 -8.78 -0.97
N ASP A 121 10.53 -9.04 -1.56
CA ASP A 121 10.41 -9.85 -2.77
C ASP A 121 10.96 -9.14 -4.01
N GLU A 122 10.82 -7.81 -4.08
CA GLU A 122 11.41 -7.00 -5.13
C GLU A 122 12.94 -6.90 -4.98
N ALA A 123 13.44 -6.77 -3.75
CA ALA A 123 14.87 -6.85 -3.49
C ALA A 123 15.43 -8.22 -3.93
N ARG A 124 14.76 -9.32 -3.58
CA ARG A 124 15.14 -10.67 -4.05
C ARG A 124 15.16 -10.77 -5.57
N ARG A 125 14.16 -10.17 -6.25
CA ARG A 125 14.11 -10.14 -7.71
C ARG A 125 15.35 -9.46 -8.29
N VAL A 126 15.73 -8.29 -7.79
CA VAL A 126 16.94 -7.56 -8.23
C VAL A 126 18.20 -8.40 -8.04
N LEU A 127 18.38 -8.99 -6.85
CA LEU A 127 19.54 -9.82 -6.55
C LEU A 127 19.60 -11.08 -7.43
N SER A 128 18.45 -11.72 -7.68
CA SER A 128 18.36 -12.94 -8.50
C SER A 128 18.67 -12.70 -9.98
N ALA A 129 18.52 -11.47 -10.47
CA ALA A 129 18.82 -11.12 -11.84
C ALA A 129 20.32 -11.08 -12.14
N MET A 130 21.14 -10.87 -11.11
CA MET A 130 22.61 -10.80 -11.20
C MET A 130 23.25 -11.77 -10.20
N PRO A 131 23.09 -13.09 -10.39
CA PRO A 131 23.49 -14.11 -9.41
C PRO A 131 25.00 -14.21 -9.18
N ARG A 132 25.81 -13.58 -10.04
CA ARG A 132 27.27 -13.50 -9.94
C ARG A 132 27.77 -12.16 -9.41
N GLY A 133 26.86 -11.23 -9.11
CA GLY A 133 27.18 -9.95 -8.48
C GLY A 133 27.15 -10.02 -6.95
N VAL A 134 27.84 -9.10 -6.30
CA VAL A 134 27.74 -8.85 -4.85
C VAL A 134 27.01 -7.53 -4.67
N PHE A 135 26.06 -7.48 -3.73
CA PHE A 135 25.21 -6.30 -3.52
C PHE A 135 25.45 -5.72 -2.13
N VAL A 136 25.60 -4.40 -2.06
CA VAL A 136 25.64 -3.64 -0.81
C VAL A 136 24.45 -2.69 -0.81
N LEU A 137 23.48 -2.99 0.05
CA LEU A 137 22.22 -2.27 0.13
C LEU A 137 22.25 -1.35 1.35
N SER A 138 21.87 -0.09 1.18
CA SER A 138 21.57 0.81 2.30
C SER A 138 20.05 0.94 2.41
N THR A 139 19.48 0.80 3.62
CA THR A 139 18.02 0.85 3.81
C THR A 139 17.62 1.44 5.16
N ARG A 140 16.38 1.93 5.24
CA ARG A 140 15.70 2.28 6.50
C ARG A 140 14.87 1.12 7.05
N ARG A 141 14.61 0.11 6.22
CA ARG A 141 13.80 -1.05 6.56
C ARG A 141 14.59 -2.06 7.40
N ASP A 142 13.89 -2.83 8.20
CA ASP A 142 14.44 -3.85 9.08
C ASP A 142 14.19 -5.28 8.58
N ASP A 143 13.53 -5.46 7.42
CA ASP A 143 13.16 -6.77 6.85
C ASP A 143 14.16 -7.30 5.80
N LEU A 144 15.06 -6.44 5.29
CA LEU A 144 16.03 -6.82 4.26
C LEU A 144 17.22 -7.67 4.78
N TRP A 145 17.30 -7.99 6.08
CA TRP A 145 18.28 -8.99 6.58
C TRP A 145 18.12 -10.36 5.90
N ALA A 146 16.96 -10.65 5.32
CA ALA A 146 16.69 -11.90 4.63
C ALA A 146 17.37 -12.02 3.25
N VAL A 147 17.92 -10.93 2.69
CA VAL A 147 18.65 -10.95 1.40
C VAL A 147 20.17 -10.86 1.54
N GLY A 148 20.69 -10.55 2.72
CA GLY A 148 22.13 -10.40 2.94
C GLY A 148 22.50 -10.25 4.41
N LYS A 149 23.79 -10.24 4.70
CA LYS A 149 24.27 -10.07 6.08
C LYS A 149 24.02 -8.62 6.51
N GLN A 150 23.17 -8.42 7.51
CA GLN A 150 22.80 -7.10 7.97
C GLN A 150 23.79 -6.53 8.99
N ARG A 151 24.09 -5.23 8.87
CA ARG A 151 24.72 -4.38 9.87
C ARG A 151 23.78 -3.22 10.20
N SER A 152 23.31 -3.18 11.44
CA SER A 152 22.52 -2.07 11.95
C SER A 152 23.45 -0.99 12.51
N LEU A 153 23.35 0.24 12.00
CA LEU A 153 24.14 1.36 12.50
C LEU A 153 23.44 2.02 13.69
N GLY A 154 24.13 2.08 14.83
CA GLY A 154 23.74 2.88 16.00
C GLY A 154 24.28 4.32 15.95
N GLY A 155 23.96 5.13 16.96
CA GLY A 155 24.52 6.49 17.14
C GLY A 155 26.04 6.51 17.29
N LEU A 156 26.65 7.68 17.05
CA LEU A 156 28.07 7.89 17.30
C LEU A 156 28.34 8.00 18.81
N SER A 157 29.57 7.69 19.21
CA SER A 157 30.02 7.96 20.58
C SER A 157 29.98 9.47 20.88
N PHE A 158 29.92 9.83 22.16
CA PHE A 158 29.96 11.24 22.56
C PHE A 158 31.24 11.94 22.07
N ASP A 159 32.40 11.28 22.17
CA ASP A 159 33.68 11.82 21.73
C ASP A 159 33.71 12.07 20.21
N ASP A 160 33.21 11.13 19.41
CA ASP A 160 33.12 11.28 17.96
C ASP A 160 32.10 12.35 17.55
N THR A 161 31.00 12.44 18.29
CA THR A 161 29.97 13.48 18.10
C THR A 161 30.55 14.87 18.37
N LEU A 162 31.27 15.03 19.48
CA LEU A 162 31.91 16.29 19.84
C LEU A 162 32.98 16.69 18.80
N ALA A 163 33.77 15.73 18.34
CA ALA A 163 34.75 15.97 17.27
C ALA A 163 34.08 16.39 15.96
N MET A 164 32.98 15.74 15.58
CA MET A 164 32.20 16.08 14.38
C MET A 164 31.63 17.52 14.47
N VAL A 165 31.03 17.88 15.60
CA VAL A 165 30.49 19.24 15.80
C VAL A 165 31.61 20.29 15.77
N ARG A 166 32.78 19.97 16.34
CA ARG A 166 33.97 20.83 16.30
C ARG A 166 34.51 21.05 14.90
N ASP A 167 34.57 19.99 14.09
CA ASP A 167 35.01 20.07 12.70
C ASP A 167 34.08 20.98 11.87
N GLU A 168 32.77 20.97 12.17
CA GLU A 168 31.79 21.76 11.41
C GLU A 168 31.70 23.22 11.88
N LEU A 169 31.66 23.48 13.18
CA LEU A 169 31.38 24.82 13.73
C LEU A 169 32.63 25.61 14.15
N GLY A 170 33.75 24.93 14.45
CA GLY A 170 34.92 25.53 15.08
C GLY A 170 34.70 25.92 16.55
N GLU A 171 35.70 26.54 17.18
CA GLU A 171 35.63 27.01 18.58
C GLU A 171 35.16 28.48 18.67
N PRO A 172 34.48 28.90 19.75
CA PRO A 172 34.16 28.14 20.97
C PRO A 172 32.87 27.31 20.87
N LEU A 173 32.93 26.07 21.35
CA LEU A 173 31.77 25.18 21.48
C LEU A 173 31.24 25.11 22.92
N ASP A 174 29.93 25.00 23.06
CA ASP A 174 29.28 24.63 24.32
C ASP A 174 29.16 23.10 24.41
N VAL A 175 30.06 22.49 25.18
CA VAL A 175 30.14 21.03 25.35
C VAL A 175 28.93 20.47 26.08
N GLU A 176 28.33 21.23 27.01
CA GLU A 176 27.19 20.78 27.81
C GLU A 176 25.94 20.66 26.93
N THR A 177 25.68 21.66 26.08
CA THR A 177 24.58 21.61 25.10
C THR A 177 24.75 20.45 24.10
N VAL A 178 25.98 20.17 23.64
CA VAL A 178 26.24 19.02 22.74
C VAL A 178 26.01 17.69 23.46
N ALA A 179 26.34 17.58 24.74
CA ALA A 179 26.06 16.40 25.55
C ALA A 179 24.56 16.15 25.71
N ASN A 180 23.80 17.19 26.01
CA ASN A 180 22.34 17.09 26.13
C ASN A 180 21.68 16.69 24.80
N ASP A 181 22.15 17.22 23.67
CA ASP A 181 21.66 16.80 22.35
C ASP A 181 22.04 15.35 22.01
N TRP A 182 23.23 14.92 22.41
CA TRP A 182 23.70 13.55 22.23
C TRP A 182 22.81 12.55 22.99
N ASP A 183 22.53 12.83 24.26
CA ASP A 183 21.61 12.05 25.09
C ASP A 183 20.19 12.05 24.51
N ALA A 184 19.68 13.21 24.12
CA ALA A 184 18.31 13.36 23.61
C ALA A 184 18.07 12.71 22.23
N ARG A 185 19.14 12.45 21.46
CA ARG A 185 19.06 11.94 20.09
C ARG A 185 19.77 10.60 19.90
N ASP A 186 20.16 9.95 20.99
CA ASP A 186 20.83 8.65 21.00
C ASP A 186 22.04 8.64 20.03
N GLY A 187 22.82 9.72 20.03
CA GLY A 187 23.99 9.87 19.17
C GLY A 187 23.73 9.99 17.66
N ASN A 188 22.51 10.32 17.20
CA ASN A 188 22.24 10.51 15.77
C ASN A 188 23.02 11.70 15.19
N PRO A 189 23.98 11.48 14.26
CA PRO A 189 24.89 12.53 13.79
C PRO A 189 24.18 13.70 13.12
N LEU A 190 23.20 13.42 12.26
CA LEU A 190 22.53 14.46 11.49
C LEU A 190 21.66 15.34 12.40
N ASP A 191 20.89 14.73 13.30
CA ASP A 191 19.99 15.46 14.19
C ASP A 191 20.77 16.38 15.14
N ILE A 192 21.89 15.90 15.68
CA ILE A 192 22.76 16.68 16.58
C ILE A 192 23.43 17.83 15.80
N LEU A 193 23.91 17.56 14.58
CA LEU A 193 24.54 18.58 13.74
C LEU A 193 23.55 19.68 13.33
N GLU A 194 22.33 19.33 12.92
CA GLU A 194 21.27 20.29 12.57
C GLU A 194 20.97 21.24 13.76
N ARG A 195 20.86 20.69 14.97
CA ARG A 195 20.61 21.45 16.21
C ARG A 195 21.78 22.38 16.55
N ALA A 196 23.01 21.88 16.47
CA ALA A 196 24.20 22.66 16.76
C ALA A 196 24.35 23.84 15.78
N VAL A 197 24.14 23.62 14.48
CA VAL A 197 24.24 24.68 13.45
C VAL A 197 23.14 25.74 13.62
N VAL A 198 21.92 25.33 13.95
CA VAL A 198 20.80 26.27 14.19
C VAL A 198 21.10 27.16 15.39
N ARG A 199 21.61 26.61 16.50
CA ARG A 199 22.02 27.40 17.68
C ARG A 199 23.18 28.34 17.38
N ASP A 200 24.24 27.87 16.69
CA ASP A 200 25.35 28.74 16.30
C ASP A 200 24.89 29.88 15.38
N SER A 201 23.95 29.60 14.47
CA SER A 201 23.36 30.61 13.59
C SER A 201 22.63 31.71 14.37
N ALA A 202 21.80 31.37 15.35
CA ALA A 202 21.13 32.36 16.20
C ALA A 202 22.11 33.11 17.12
N ARG A 203 23.15 32.44 17.62
CA ARG A 203 24.24 33.08 18.37
C ARG A 203 24.92 34.17 17.56
N ARG A 204 25.25 33.90 16.29
CA ARG A 204 25.84 34.91 15.39
C ARG A 204 24.90 36.06 15.05
N LEU A 205 23.58 35.85 15.14
CA LEU A 205 22.55 36.90 15.01
C LEU A 205 22.36 37.71 16.30
N GLY A 206 23.07 37.37 17.39
CA GLY A 206 23.06 38.13 18.65
C GLY A 206 21.85 37.82 19.54
N THR A 207 21.18 36.70 19.33
CA THR A 207 19.92 36.34 20.02
C THR A 207 20.01 34.91 20.54
N VAL A 208 20.52 34.75 21.76
CA VAL A 208 20.44 33.48 22.50
C VAL A 208 19.79 33.80 23.85
N PRO A 209 18.58 33.33 24.14
CA PRO A 209 18.01 33.47 25.47
C PRO A 209 18.86 32.67 26.46
N GLU A 210 19.43 33.33 27.46
CA GLU A 210 20.14 32.63 28.54
C GLU A 210 19.12 32.02 29.54
N GLY A 211 19.32 30.77 29.94
CA GLY A 211 18.58 30.14 31.05
C GLY A 211 17.28 29.39 30.71
N LEU A 212 17.04 29.04 29.45
CA LEU A 212 15.92 28.18 29.02
C LEU A 212 16.35 26.71 28.90
N SER A 213 15.40 25.77 29.01
CA SER A 213 15.68 24.36 28.70
C SER A 213 15.99 24.16 27.22
N ASP A 214 16.75 23.12 26.86
CA ASP A 214 17.24 22.91 25.48
C ASP A 214 16.14 22.78 24.42
N ALA A 215 14.97 22.26 24.80
CA ALA A 215 13.81 22.15 23.93
C ALA A 215 13.11 23.52 23.73
N GLU A 216 12.99 24.32 24.79
CA GLU A 216 12.41 25.66 24.75
C GLU A 216 13.33 26.64 24.01
N ALA A 217 14.65 26.49 24.15
CA ALA A 217 15.66 27.26 23.43
C ALA A 217 15.57 27.03 21.92
N LEU A 218 15.47 25.76 21.47
CA LEU A 218 15.31 25.45 20.04
C LEU A 218 14.01 26.02 19.46
N ALA A 219 12.91 25.99 20.23
CA ALA A 219 11.63 26.55 19.79
C ALA A 219 11.63 28.07 19.58
N GLN A 220 12.51 28.78 20.29
CA GLN A 220 12.70 30.23 20.12
C GLN A 220 13.75 30.56 19.07
N VAL A 221 14.79 29.72 18.94
CA VAL A 221 15.91 29.94 18.04
C VAL A 221 15.55 29.70 16.56
N VAL A 222 14.76 28.67 16.26
CA VAL A 222 14.43 28.33 14.86
C VAL A 222 13.69 29.48 14.15
N PRO A 223 12.62 30.08 14.71
CA PRO A 223 11.97 31.24 14.09
C PRO A 223 12.92 32.41 13.81
N ILE A 224 13.85 32.72 14.72
CA ILE A 224 14.83 33.81 14.55
C ILE A 224 15.74 33.53 13.33
N VAL A 225 16.18 32.29 13.17
CA VAL A 225 17.00 31.90 12.02
C VAL A 225 16.20 31.96 10.72
N LEU A 226 14.93 31.55 10.74
CA LEU A 226 14.01 31.63 9.59
C LEU A 226 13.69 33.09 9.20
N ASP A 227 13.51 33.98 10.16
CA ASP A 227 13.27 35.42 9.93
C ASP A 227 14.51 36.11 9.33
N SER A 228 15.72 35.62 9.65
CA SER A 228 16.98 36.11 9.07
C SER A 228 17.20 35.72 7.60
N LEU A 229 16.32 34.88 7.02
CA LEU A 229 16.43 34.46 5.63
C LEU A 229 16.11 35.62 4.70
N THR A 230 16.91 35.74 3.64
CA THR A 230 16.57 36.61 2.50
C THR A 230 15.32 36.08 1.81
N ASP A 231 14.56 36.95 1.15
CA ASP A 231 13.32 36.58 0.46
C ASP A 231 13.53 35.39 -0.51
N ARG A 232 14.61 35.39 -1.28
CA ARG A 232 14.99 34.27 -2.18
C ARG A 232 15.23 32.93 -1.46
N ALA A 233 15.74 32.97 -0.22
CA ALA A 233 15.97 31.77 0.58
C ALA A 233 14.66 31.28 1.24
N ARG A 234 13.78 32.20 1.61
CA ARG A 234 12.42 31.89 2.09
C ARG A 234 11.57 31.26 0.97
N GLU A 235 11.63 31.82 -0.23
CA GLU A 235 10.96 31.27 -1.42
C GLU A 235 11.46 29.86 -1.76
N ALA A 236 12.77 29.60 -1.65
CA ALA A 236 13.33 28.26 -1.83
C ALA A 236 12.98 27.27 -0.71
N LEU A 237 12.75 27.76 0.52
CA LEU A 237 12.41 26.90 1.67
C LEU A 237 10.98 26.36 1.59
N ARG A 238 10.03 27.20 1.12
CA ARG A 238 8.60 26.86 1.03
C ARG A 238 8.32 25.52 0.32
N PRO A 239 8.77 25.26 -0.92
CA PRO A 239 8.52 23.99 -1.59
C PRO A 239 9.21 22.81 -0.90
N LEU A 240 10.39 23.02 -0.32
CA LEU A 240 11.11 21.96 0.41
C LEU A 240 10.36 21.52 1.67
N VAL A 241 9.77 22.46 2.41
CA VAL A 241 8.93 22.17 3.59
C VAL A 241 7.60 21.54 3.17
N ALA A 242 6.97 22.08 2.13
CA ALA A 242 5.64 21.67 1.67
C ALA A 242 5.54 20.16 1.38
N LEU A 243 6.54 19.60 0.69
CA LEU A 243 6.58 18.17 0.38
C LEU A 243 7.39 17.34 1.40
N GLY A 244 8.07 17.99 2.33
CA GLY A 244 8.76 17.32 3.44
C GLY A 244 10.05 16.60 3.02
N ASP A 245 10.17 15.32 3.39
CA ASP A 245 11.40 14.52 3.23
C ASP A 245 11.64 14.05 1.77
N VAL A 246 11.69 14.98 0.83
CA VAL A 246 11.93 14.70 -0.60
C VAL A 246 13.16 15.45 -1.11
N ARG A 247 13.90 14.80 -2.00
CA ARG A 247 15.05 15.40 -2.71
C ARG A 247 14.59 16.04 -4.01
N TRP A 248 14.76 17.35 -4.12
CA TRP A 248 14.44 18.14 -5.29
C TRP A 248 15.66 18.33 -6.16
N GLY A 249 15.55 18.10 -7.46
CA GLY A 249 16.56 18.55 -8.41
C GLY A 249 16.61 20.07 -8.51
N GLU A 250 17.79 20.57 -8.86
CA GLU A 250 18.06 22.00 -9.06
C GLU A 250 17.01 22.63 -9.99
N GLN A 251 16.86 22.08 -11.20
CA GLN A 251 16.02 22.63 -12.27
C GLN A 251 14.55 22.78 -11.90
N LEU A 252 13.97 21.77 -11.24
CA LEU A 252 12.57 21.82 -10.80
C LEU A 252 12.39 22.82 -9.66
N LEU A 253 13.31 22.82 -8.69
CA LEU A 253 13.25 23.75 -7.58
C LEU A 253 13.33 25.21 -8.07
N SER A 254 14.17 25.51 -9.07
CA SER A 254 14.21 26.84 -9.70
C SER A 254 12.90 27.24 -10.33
N ALA A 255 12.33 26.34 -11.14
CA ALA A 255 11.15 26.61 -11.93
C ALA A 255 9.95 26.95 -11.03
N VAL A 256 9.85 26.27 -9.89
CA VAL A 256 8.79 26.47 -8.90
C VAL A 256 9.01 27.73 -8.06
N CYS A 257 10.27 28.06 -7.73
CA CYS A 257 10.59 29.24 -6.93
C CYS A 257 10.54 30.55 -7.73
N GLY A 258 10.66 30.51 -9.06
CA GLY A 258 10.64 31.71 -9.90
C GLY A 258 11.91 32.58 -9.81
N VAL A 259 12.99 32.05 -9.21
CA VAL A 259 14.28 32.73 -9.03
C VAL A 259 15.39 31.85 -9.62
N PRO A 260 16.35 32.40 -10.39
CA PRO A 260 17.53 31.65 -10.85
C PRO A 260 18.29 31.02 -9.65
N GLU A 261 18.55 29.70 -9.73
CA GLU A 261 18.89 28.81 -8.60
C GLU A 261 20.00 29.27 -7.65
N ALA A 262 21.08 29.85 -8.19
CA ALA A 262 22.41 29.80 -7.56
C ALA A 262 22.59 30.56 -6.22
N HIS A 263 21.53 31.14 -5.65
CA HIS A 263 21.63 31.93 -4.42
C HIS A 263 20.63 31.56 -3.31
N GLY A 264 19.50 30.92 -3.62
CA GLY A 264 18.46 30.61 -2.61
C GLY A 264 18.73 29.30 -1.87
N ALA A 265 18.57 28.18 -2.58
CA ALA A 265 18.79 26.84 -2.05
C ALA A 265 20.25 26.60 -1.63
N ASP A 266 21.22 27.12 -2.39
CA ASP A 266 22.63 27.10 -2.01
C ASP A 266 22.93 27.89 -0.73
N LYS A 267 22.16 28.96 -0.45
CA LYS A 267 22.31 29.71 0.80
C LYS A 267 21.68 28.97 1.97
N LEU A 268 20.56 28.26 1.76
CA LEU A 268 20.01 27.34 2.74
C LEU A 268 20.99 26.19 3.03
N ALA A 269 21.62 25.63 2.00
CA ALA A 269 22.61 24.58 2.13
C ALA A 269 23.88 25.06 2.85
N ARG A 270 24.39 26.26 2.52
CA ARG A 270 25.51 26.90 3.23
C ARG A 270 25.20 27.20 4.69
N LYS A 271 23.95 27.59 5.00
CA LYS A 271 23.47 27.76 6.38
C LYS A 271 23.05 26.45 7.07
N ARG A 272 23.21 25.29 6.40
CA ARG A 272 22.76 23.95 6.84
C ARG A 272 21.27 23.84 7.23
N LEU A 273 20.44 24.74 6.71
CA LEU A 273 18.98 24.67 6.84
C LEU A 273 18.35 23.74 5.80
N ALA A 274 19.11 23.45 4.73
CA ALA A 274 18.84 22.41 3.76
C ALA A 274 20.10 21.56 3.53
N HIS A 275 19.91 20.36 2.99
CA HIS A 275 20.96 19.43 2.60
C HIS A 275 21.08 19.46 1.07
N CYS A 276 22.31 19.59 0.57
CA CYS A 276 22.62 19.46 -0.85
C CYS A 276 23.56 18.27 -1.06
N GLU A 277 23.08 17.26 -1.78
CA GLU A 277 23.82 16.03 -2.14
C GLU A 277 23.64 15.78 -3.63
N GLY A 278 24.74 15.70 -4.40
CA GLY A 278 24.68 15.41 -5.83
C GLY A 278 23.86 16.42 -6.66
N GLY A 279 23.79 17.69 -6.24
CA GLY A 279 22.97 18.72 -6.90
C GLY A 279 21.48 18.66 -6.55
N ARG A 280 21.08 17.86 -5.56
CA ARG A 280 19.69 17.77 -5.07
C ARG A 280 19.54 18.33 -3.67
N TYR A 281 18.42 19.01 -3.46
CA TYR A 281 18.11 19.75 -2.24
C TYR A 281 17.01 19.09 -1.42
N ARG A 282 17.16 19.10 -0.10
CA ARG A 282 16.18 18.57 0.86
C ARG A 282 16.16 19.42 2.12
N VAL A 283 15.00 19.65 2.72
CA VAL A 283 14.90 20.34 4.02
C VAL A 283 15.48 19.50 5.18
N GLY A 284 16.11 20.17 6.16
CA GLY A 284 16.50 19.54 7.42
C GLY A 284 15.28 19.10 8.25
N ALA A 285 15.40 18.00 8.99
CA ALA A 285 14.26 17.47 9.75
C ALA A 285 13.83 18.43 10.87
N LEU A 286 14.79 19.12 11.49
CA LEU A 286 14.54 20.16 12.47
C LEU A 286 13.73 21.32 11.86
N VAL A 287 14.16 21.85 10.71
CA VAL A 287 13.51 22.99 10.06
C VAL A 287 12.08 22.64 9.60
N ALA A 288 11.90 21.43 9.05
CA ALA A 288 10.58 20.96 8.62
C ALA A 288 9.55 20.84 9.76
N GLY A 289 10.00 20.62 10.99
CA GLY A 289 9.12 20.50 12.17
C GLY A 289 8.66 21.83 12.76
N PHE A 290 9.27 22.95 12.36
CA PHE A 290 8.98 24.29 12.91
C PHE A 290 8.21 25.21 11.96
N GLU A 291 8.27 24.97 10.65
CA GLU A 291 7.39 25.66 9.72
C GLU A 291 5.97 25.07 9.82
N PRO A 292 4.93 25.92 9.92
CA PRO A 292 3.57 25.43 9.99
C PRO A 292 3.22 24.68 8.69
N PRO A 293 2.28 23.73 8.75
CA PRO A 293 1.76 23.10 7.56
C PRO A 293 1.28 24.18 6.59
N ILE A 294 1.71 24.09 5.34
CA ILE A 294 1.35 25.06 4.31
C ILE A 294 -0.17 25.08 4.12
N ALA A 295 -0.73 26.27 3.85
CA ALA A 295 -2.14 26.38 3.55
C ALA A 295 -2.49 25.61 2.27
N GLU A 296 -3.72 25.10 2.19
CA GLU A 296 -4.22 24.33 1.05
C GLU A 296 -4.05 25.09 -0.29
N SER A 297 -4.32 26.39 -0.30
CA SER A 297 -4.15 27.24 -1.49
C SER A 297 -2.68 27.32 -1.96
N GLU A 298 -1.72 27.28 -1.03
CA GLU A 298 -0.30 27.30 -1.37
C GLU A 298 0.17 25.96 -1.93
N LEU A 299 -0.41 24.85 -1.43
CA LEU A 299 -0.15 23.52 -1.98
C LEU A 299 -0.66 23.43 -3.42
N VAL A 300 -1.86 23.95 -3.71
CA VAL A 300 -2.40 24.01 -5.06
C VAL A 300 -1.46 24.79 -5.99
N SER A 301 -1.07 26.02 -5.63
CA SER A 301 -0.15 26.83 -6.45
C SER A 301 1.25 26.21 -6.59
N LEU A 302 1.70 25.42 -5.62
CA LEU A 302 2.94 24.66 -5.73
C LEU A 302 2.80 23.56 -6.78
N VAL A 303 1.75 22.75 -6.71
CA VAL A 303 1.51 21.62 -7.62
C VAL A 303 1.22 22.09 -9.04
N GLU A 304 0.53 23.22 -9.22
CA GLU A 304 0.34 23.85 -10.53
C GLU A 304 1.68 24.22 -11.17
N ARG A 305 2.61 24.82 -10.42
CA ARG A 305 3.96 25.14 -10.93
C ARG A 305 4.78 23.90 -11.26
N ILE A 306 4.65 22.82 -10.47
CA ILE A 306 5.27 21.51 -10.80
C ILE A 306 4.67 20.99 -12.12
N THR A 307 3.35 21.13 -12.31
CA THR A 307 2.65 20.71 -13.53
C THR A 307 3.10 21.52 -14.75
N GLU A 308 3.21 22.85 -14.64
CA GLU A 308 3.71 23.73 -15.70
C GLU A 308 5.18 23.46 -16.06
N TRP A 309 5.98 23.06 -15.08
CA TRP A 309 7.34 22.61 -15.33
C TRP A 309 7.33 21.27 -16.08
N ALA A 310 6.55 20.29 -15.62
CA ALA A 310 6.46 18.97 -16.22
C ALA A 310 6.00 19.04 -17.69
N ALA A 311 5.11 19.99 -18.02
CA ALA A 311 4.64 20.21 -19.38
C ALA A 311 5.74 20.68 -20.35
N ARG A 312 6.83 21.26 -19.86
CA ARG A 312 7.94 21.81 -20.66
C ARG A 312 9.24 21.02 -20.52
N ALA A 313 9.35 20.19 -19.50
CA ALA A 313 10.54 19.41 -19.22
C ALA A 313 10.73 18.27 -20.24
N LEU A 314 11.98 17.91 -20.51
CA LEU A 314 12.29 16.74 -21.31
C LEU A 314 11.92 15.46 -20.54
N PRO A 315 11.45 14.38 -21.21
CA PRO A 315 11.04 13.13 -20.57
C PRO A 315 12.01 12.57 -19.52
N GLY A 316 13.31 12.53 -19.81
CA GLY A 316 14.32 12.02 -18.88
C GLY A 316 14.50 12.88 -17.62
N VAL A 317 14.24 14.18 -17.72
CA VAL A 317 14.30 15.11 -16.57
C VAL A 317 13.11 14.89 -15.64
N ILE A 318 11.91 14.62 -16.20
CA ILE A 318 10.70 14.31 -15.44
C ILE A 318 10.91 13.03 -14.60
N ALA A 319 11.51 12.00 -15.20
CA ALA A 319 11.83 10.76 -14.49
C ALA A 319 12.80 10.99 -13.33
N GLY A 320 13.74 11.92 -13.47
CA GLY A 320 14.64 12.33 -12.40
C GLY A 320 13.91 12.92 -11.18
N GLU A 321 12.74 13.54 -11.36
CA GLU A 321 11.97 14.21 -10.31
C GLU A 321 10.77 13.39 -9.81
N ILE A 322 10.75 12.08 -10.06
CA ILE A 322 9.62 11.21 -9.72
C ILE A 322 9.21 11.29 -8.25
N CYS A 323 10.17 11.41 -7.32
CA CYS A 323 9.88 11.49 -5.88
C CYS A 323 9.06 12.74 -5.53
N VAL A 324 9.37 13.86 -6.18
CA VAL A 324 8.68 15.14 -5.99
C VAL A 324 7.27 15.03 -6.55
N ILE A 325 7.13 14.48 -7.75
CA ILE A 325 5.83 14.27 -8.42
C ILE A 325 4.95 13.33 -7.60
N GLU A 326 5.47 12.19 -7.16
CA GLU A 326 4.73 11.21 -6.37
C GLU A 326 4.29 11.78 -5.03
N THR A 327 5.16 12.50 -4.33
CA THR A 327 4.83 13.10 -3.04
C THR A 327 3.82 14.23 -3.19
N ALA A 328 3.93 15.04 -4.24
CA ALA A 328 2.95 16.06 -4.58
C ALA A 328 1.57 15.42 -4.81
N LEU A 329 1.49 14.38 -5.64
CA LEU A 329 0.25 13.64 -5.91
C LEU A 329 -0.37 13.07 -4.62
N LYS A 330 0.43 12.39 -3.79
CA LYS A 330 -0.03 11.83 -2.51
C LYS A 330 -0.58 12.91 -1.59
N ARG A 331 0.15 14.02 -1.40
CA ARG A 331 -0.28 15.16 -0.57
C ARG A 331 -1.60 15.76 -1.04
N THR A 332 -1.76 15.97 -2.35
CA THR A 332 -3.02 16.50 -2.90
C THR A 332 -4.18 15.52 -2.78
N LEU A 333 -3.94 14.22 -2.95
CA LEU A 333 -4.96 13.19 -2.77
C LEU A 333 -5.42 13.08 -1.31
N ASP A 334 -4.48 13.12 -0.37
CA ASP A 334 -4.78 13.08 1.07
C ASP A 334 -5.57 14.32 1.53
N ALA A 335 -5.37 15.45 0.84
CA ALA A 335 -6.12 16.69 1.05
C ALA A 335 -7.44 16.76 0.25
N GLY A 336 -7.83 15.72 -0.51
CA GLY A 336 -9.06 15.72 -1.32
C GLY A 336 -9.03 16.60 -2.57
N MET A 337 -7.86 17.10 -2.97
CA MET A 337 -7.67 17.99 -4.13
C MET A 337 -7.54 17.18 -5.43
N HIS A 338 -8.62 16.52 -5.83
CA HIS A 338 -8.59 15.55 -6.91
C HIS A 338 -8.26 16.15 -8.29
N ASP A 339 -8.80 17.34 -8.63
CA ASP A 339 -8.53 18.00 -9.92
C ASP A 339 -7.06 18.42 -10.08
N THR A 340 -6.47 19.00 -9.03
CA THR A 340 -5.07 19.42 -9.01
C THR A 340 -4.14 18.21 -9.14
N ALA A 341 -4.44 17.11 -8.41
CA ALA A 341 -3.71 15.86 -8.52
C ALA A 341 -3.82 15.25 -9.93
N LEU A 342 -5.02 15.28 -10.52
CA LEU A 342 -5.30 14.74 -11.84
C LEU A 342 -4.50 15.46 -12.93
N SER A 343 -4.45 16.80 -12.89
CA SER A 343 -3.69 17.61 -13.84
C SER A 343 -2.19 17.29 -13.83
N LEU A 344 -1.60 17.15 -12.64
CA LEU A 344 -0.20 16.74 -12.49
C LEU A 344 0.02 15.32 -13.02
N ALA A 345 -0.85 14.37 -12.67
CA ALA A 345 -0.71 12.97 -13.09
C ALA A 345 -0.79 12.82 -14.62
N ARG A 346 -1.72 13.53 -15.28
CA ARG A 346 -1.85 13.54 -16.74
C ARG A 346 -0.59 14.12 -17.41
N THR A 347 -0.09 15.24 -16.92
CA THR A 347 1.12 15.88 -17.49
C THR A 347 2.37 15.04 -17.29
N ALA A 348 2.58 14.53 -16.07
CA ALA A 348 3.75 13.73 -15.73
C ALA A 348 3.73 12.37 -16.45
N SER A 349 2.58 11.69 -16.54
CA SER A 349 2.47 10.40 -17.25
C SER A 349 2.80 10.53 -18.74
N ALA A 350 2.35 11.62 -19.40
CA ALA A 350 2.70 11.89 -20.79
C ALA A 350 4.21 11.98 -21.02
N GLY A 351 4.94 12.69 -20.14
CA GLY A 351 6.40 12.74 -20.19
C GLY A 351 7.06 11.41 -19.85
N LEU A 352 6.55 10.69 -18.84
CA LEU A 352 7.15 9.44 -18.36
C LEU A 352 7.04 8.29 -19.36
N VAL A 353 5.96 8.22 -20.16
CA VAL A 353 5.80 7.26 -21.27
C VAL A 353 7.00 7.30 -22.22
N TRP A 354 7.52 8.49 -22.51
CA TRP A 354 8.68 8.67 -23.38
C TRP A 354 10.01 8.43 -22.70
N SER A 355 10.08 8.61 -21.37
CA SER A 355 11.28 8.37 -20.56
C SER A 355 11.55 6.87 -20.31
N ARG A 356 10.53 6.02 -20.54
CA ARG A 356 10.57 4.56 -20.39
C ARG A 356 10.99 4.07 -19.00
N HIS A 357 10.77 4.90 -17.99
CA HIS A 357 10.78 4.51 -16.58
C HIS A 357 9.41 3.92 -16.24
N TRP A 358 9.19 2.66 -16.63
CA TRP A 358 7.88 2.02 -16.52
C TRP A 358 7.41 1.88 -15.07
N GLY A 359 8.32 1.68 -14.11
CA GLY A 359 7.96 1.64 -12.70
C GLY A 359 7.41 2.99 -12.23
N ALA A 360 8.18 4.06 -12.44
CA ALA A 360 7.76 5.45 -12.18
C ALA A 360 6.43 5.80 -12.88
N LEU A 361 6.28 5.42 -14.14
CA LEU A 361 5.04 5.61 -14.89
C LEU A 361 3.87 4.88 -14.23
N THR A 362 4.01 3.60 -13.86
CA THR A 362 2.93 2.86 -13.20
C THR A 362 2.52 3.46 -11.86
N THR A 363 3.47 4.00 -11.08
CA THR A 363 3.18 4.71 -9.83
C THR A 363 2.34 5.96 -10.09
N VAL A 364 2.74 6.79 -11.05
CA VAL A 364 2.00 8.02 -11.40
C VAL A 364 0.63 7.70 -11.98
N LEU A 365 0.51 6.68 -12.83
CA LEU A 365 -0.77 6.23 -13.38
C LEU A 365 -1.71 5.69 -12.28
N GLY A 366 -1.18 4.96 -11.30
CA GLY A 366 -1.99 4.45 -10.17
C GLY A 366 -2.51 5.58 -9.27
N LEU A 367 -1.67 6.56 -8.94
CA LEU A 367 -2.10 7.75 -8.21
C LEU A 367 -3.05 8.63 -9.05
N GLY A 368 -2.79 8.75 -10.36
CA GLY A 368 -3.64 9.44 -11.32
C GLY A 368 -5.02 8.81 -11.43
N LEU A 369 -5.11 7.48 -11.43
CA LEU A 369 -6.40 6.77 -11.43
C LEU A 369 -7.21 7.09 -10.17
N ARG A 370 -6.57 7.13 -8.99
CA ARG A 370 -7.24 7.58 -7.74
C ARG A 370 -7.72 9.03 -7.85
N ALA A 371 -6.93 9.91 -8.46
CA ALA A 371 -7.32 11.30 -8.70
C ALA A 371 -8.50 11.39 -9.67
N ALA A 372 -8.49 10.62 -10.75
CA ALA A 372 -9.55 10.58 -11.76
C ALA A 372 -10.87 10.02 -11.21
N VAL A 373 -10.82 9.05 -10.29
CA VAL A 373 -12.02 8.56 -9.57
C VAL A 373 -12.57 9.64 -8.65
N GLY A 374 -11.72 10.30 -7.86
CA GLY A 374 -12.16 11.37 -6.95
C GLY A 374 -12.64 12.65 -7.66
N ALA A 375 -12.12 12.94 -8.86
CA ALA A 375 -12.55 14.03 -9.72
C ALA A 375 -13.70 13.64 -10.67
N GLU A 376 -14.19 12.40 -10.58
CA GLU A 376 -15.25 11.85 -11.44
C GLU A 376 -14.96 11.95 -12.96
N SER A 377 -13.68 12.00 -13.36
CA SER A 377 -13.26 12.05 -14.77
C SER A 377 -13.22 10.64 -15.39
N VAL A 378 -14.30 10.23 -16.02
CA VAL A 378 -14.42 8.90 -16.69
C VAL A 378 -13.38 8.73 -17.81
N HIS A 379 -13.14 9.78 -18.60
CA HIS A 379 -12.14 9.77 -19.68
C HIS A 379 -10.72 9.47 -19.17
N ASP A 380 -10.30 10.16 -18.11
CA ASP A 380 -8.97 9.93 -17.52
C ASP A 380 -8.89 8.54 -16.86
N GLN A 381 -9.98 8.04 -16.25
CA GLN A 381 -10.03 6.66 -15.73
C GLN A 381 -9.81 5.62 -16.84
N ILE A 382 -10.47 5.76 -18.00
CA ILE A 382 -10.27 4.88 -19.16
C ILE A 382 -8.82 4.95 -19.64
N SER A 383 -8.29 6.16 -19.79
CA SER A 383 -6.91 6.39 -20.28
C SER A 383 -5.85 5.77 -19.35
N PHE A 384 -5.99 5.95 -18.03
CA PHE A 384 -5.07 5.37 -17.05
C PHE A 384 -5.19 3.86 -16.95
N HIS A 385 -6.41 3.29 -16.97
CA HIS A 385 -6.60 1.84 -17.02
C HIS A 385 -5.99 1.22 -18.29
N TYR A 386 -6.20 1.84 -19.45
CA TYR A 386 -5.59 1.41 -20.72
C TYR A 386 -4.07 1.41 -20.63
N THR A 387 -3.48 2.52 -20.16
CA THR A 387 -2.02 2.67 -20.13
C THR A 387 -1.39 1.73 -19.10
N LEU A 388 -2.02 1.51 -17.94
CA LEU A 388 -1.59 0.51 -16.97
C LEU A 388 -1.67 -0.91 -17.54
N ALA A 389 -2.72 -1.24 -18.31
CA ALA A 389 -2.85 -2.55 -18.94
C ALA A 389 -1.70 -2.82 -19.92
N VAL A 390 -1.32 -1.83 -20.72
CA VAL A 390 -0.14 -1.89 -21.60
C VAL A 390 1.13 -2.11 -20.80
N CYS A 391 1.34 -1.36 -19.70
CA CYS A 391 2.51 -1.54 -18.86
C CYS A 391 2.60 -2.99 -18.33
N ARG A 392 1.47 -3.55 -17.89
CA ARG A 392 1.41 -4.94 -17.40
C ARG A 392 1.64 -6.00 -18.48
N LEU A 393 1.19 -5.77 -19.71
CA LEU A 393 1.54 -6.62 -20.85
C LEU A 393 3.04 -6.63 -21.12
N ASN A 394 3.68 -5.46 -21.07
CA ASN A 394 5.12 -5.33 -21.27
C ASN A 394 5.91 -6.01 -20.14
N ASP A 395 5.39 -5.99 -18.91
CA ASP A 395 5.94 -6.72 -17.76
C ASP A 395 5.71 -8.25 -17.85
N GLY A 396 4.88 -8.72 -18.79
CA GLY A 396 4.49 -10.12 -18.95
C GLY A 396 3.37 -10.56 -17.99
N ASP A 397 2.78 -9.64 -17.23
CA ASP A 397 1.63 -9.90 -16.35
C ASP A 397 0.32 -9.80 -17.14
N ASN A 398 0.10 -10.81 -17.98
CA ASN A 398 -1.09 -10.88 -18.85
C ASN A 398 -2.40 -10.91 -18.06
N LYS A 399 -2.39 -11.36 -16.80
CA LYS A 399 -3.59 -11.43 -15.94
C LYS A 399 -4.00 -10.04 -15.46
N GLN A 400 -3.08 -9.28 -14.86
CA GLN A 400 -3.37 -7.89 -14.45
C GLN A 400 -3.68 -7.01 -15.66
N ALA A 401 -2.99 -7.22 -16.78
CA ALA A 401 -3.32 -6.53 -18.02
C ALA A 401 -4.77 -6.78 -18.46
N ALA A 402 -5.28 -8.00 -18.30
CA ALA A 402 -6.65 -8.35 -18.70
C ALA A 402 -7.68 -7.65 -17.80
N GLU A 403 -7.43 -7.63 -16.49
CA GLU A 403 -8.30 -6.97 -15.51
C GLU A 403 -8.39 -5.46 -15.78
N LEU A 404 -7.26 -4.81 -16.01
CA LEU A 404 -7.19 -3.39 -16.34
C LEU A 404 -7.85 -3.07 -17.68
N ALA A 405 -7.67 -3.92 -18.69
CA ALA A 405 -8.32 -3.77 -19.99
C ALA A 405 -9.85 -3.95 -19.89
N ILE A 406 -10.34 -4.90 -19.09
CA ILE A 406 -11.78 -5.10 -18.83
C ILE A 406 -12.37 -3.87 -18.12
N ALA A 407 -11.67 -3.33 -17.12
CA ALA A 407 -12.10 -2.12 -16.43
C ALA A 407 -12.24 -0.94 -17.41
N ALA A 408 -11.25 -0.72 -18.28
CA ALA A 408 -11.32 0.29 -19.33
C ALA A 408 -12.49 0.07 -20.31
N VAL A 409 -12.72 -1.19 -20.75
CA VAL A 409 -13.86 -1.53 -21.63
C VAL A 409 -15.19 -1.22 -20.95
N SER A 410 -15.32 -1.51 -19.66
CA SER A 410 -16.56 -1.29 -18.92
C SER A 410 -16.92 0.20 -18.84
N LEU A 411 -15.93 1.06 -18.59
CA LEU A 411 -16.08 2.51 -18.53
C LEU A 411 -16.29 3.14 -19.90
N SER A 412 -15.68 2.59 -20.97
CA SER A 412 -15.81 3.12 -22.34
C SER A 412 -17.22 3.01 -22.94
N ARG A 413 -18.16 2.33 -22.27
CA ARG A 413 -19.57 2.28 -22.68
C ARG A 413 -20.31 3.57 -22.38
N ASP A 414 -19.81 4.32 -21.40
CA ASP A 414 -20.44 5.53 -20.87
C ASP A 414 -19.69 6.82 -21.32
N ASP A 415 -18.61 6.67 -22.10
CA ASP A 415 -17.79 7.76 -22.63
C ASP A 415 -18.02 8.00 -24.14
N ASN A 416 -17.83 9.24 -24.60
CA ASN A 416 -18.11 9.65 -25.98
C ASN A 416 -16.88 9.57 -26.93
N ASP A 417 -15.68 9.19 -26.44
CA ASP A 417 -14.49 9.03 -27.29
C ASP A 417 -14.46 7.65 -27.97
N GLU A 418 -15.05 7.58 -29.17
CA GLU A 418 -15.13 6.36 -29.97
C GLU A 418 -13.74 5.82 -30.39
N HIS A 419 -12.73 6.70 -30.51
CA HIS A 419 -11.38 6.30 -30.88
C HIS A 419 -10.67 5.60 -29.72
N LEU A 420 -10.74 6.18 -28.51
CA LEU A 420 -10.23 5.54 -27.29
C LEU A 420 -10.95 4.21 -27.01
N ALA A 421 -12.28 4.19 -27.11
CA ALA A 421 -13.09 2.98 -26.93
C ALA A 421 -12.72 1.86 -27.92
N THR A 422 -12.40 2.20 -29.17
CA THR A 422 -11.96 1.22 -30.18
C THR A 422 -10.62 0.59 -29.80
N ARG A 423 -9.66 1.41 -29.39
CA ARG A 423 -8.34 0.91 -28.99
C ARG A 423 -8.35 0.10 -27.70
N VAL A 424 -9.21 0.47 -26.75
CA VAL A 424 -9.45 -0.30 -25.52
C VAL A 424 -10.02 -1.69 -25.85
N ARG A 425 -10.96 -1.78 -26.81
CA ARG A 425 -11.51 -3.06 -27.29
C ARG A 425 -10.45 -3.91 -28.00
N GLU A 426 -9.62 -3.30 -28.85
CA GLU A 426 -8.51 -3.98 -29.54
C GLU A 426 -7.48 -4.53 -28.56
N LEU A 427 -7.05 -3.72 -27.60
CA LEU A 427 -6.12 -4.14 -26.54
C LEU A 427 -6.71 -5.31 -25.74
N ASN A 428 -7.97 -5.20 -25.30
CA ASN A 428 -8.63 -6.29 -24.57
C ASN A 428 -8.67 -7.57 -25.42
N ALA A 429 -8.98 -7.50 -26.71
CA ALA A 429 -8.95 -8.67 -27.59
C ALA A 429 -7.56 -9.32 -27.68
N GLU A 430 -6.50 -8.49 -27.78
CA GLU A 430 -5.11 -8.97 -27.79
C GLU A 430 -4.72 -9.61 -26.45
N VAL A 431 -5.03 -8.97 -25.32
CA VAL A 431 -4.72 -9.48 -23.99
C VAL A 431 -5.42 -10.80 -23.73
N GLN A 432 -6.71 -10.90 -24.07
CA GLN A 432 -7.48 -12.14 -23.90
C GLN A 432 -6.91 -13.28 -24.78
N HIS A 433 -6.47 -12.97 -26.00
CA HIS A 433 -5.80 -13.95 -26.86
C HIS A 433 -4.45 -14.41 -26.29
N LEU A 434 -3.69 -13.51 -25.64
CA LEU A 434 -2.42 -13.86 -24.98
C LEU A 434 -2.64 -14.62 -23.67
N ALA A 435 -3.61 -14.23 -22.85
CA ALA A 435 -3.98 -14.90 -21.60
C ALA A 435 -4.55 -16.30 -21.82
N ALA A 436 -5.22 -16.54 -22.96
CA ALA A 436 -5.73 -17.86 -23.35
C ALA A 436 -4.63 -18.87 -23.74
N ARG A 437 -3.39 -18.42 -23.98
CA ARG A 437 -2.24 -19.33 -24.19
C ARG A 437 -1.70 -19.77 -22.83
N GLN A 438 -2.10 -20.96 -22.35
CA GLN A 438 -1.45 -21.59 -21.20
C GLN A 438 0.06 -21.77 -21.43
N PRO A 439 0.91 -21.71 -20.40
CA PRO A 439 2.31 -22.10 -20.52
C PRO A 439 2.36 -23.59 -20.84
N LEU A 440 2.83 -23.93 -22.04
CA LEU A 440 3.05 -25.32 -22.43
C LEU A 440 3.97 -25.97 -21.38
N SER A 441 3.57 -27.15 -20.88
CA SER A 441 4.48 -27.99 -20.14
C SER A 441 5.72 -28.25 -21.00
N THR A 442 6.91 -28.30 -20.41
CA THR A 442 8.18 -28.49 -21.13
C THR A 442 8.18 -29.77 -22.00
N VAL A 443 7.29 -30.71 -21.72
CA VAL A 443 7.07 -31.96 -22.44
C VAL A 443 6.18 -31.76 -23.68
N ASP A 444 5.14 -30.93 -23.60
CA ASP A 444 4.27 -30.60 -24.74
C ASP A 444 4.96 -29.67 -25.75
N GLY A 445 5.89 -28.82 -25.31
CA GLY A 445 6.71 -27.98 -26.19
C GLY A 445 7.66 -28.79 -27.08
N ILE A 446 8.07 -29.98 -26.64
CA ILE A 446 8.90 -30.91 -27.42
C ILE A 446 8.01 -31.72 -28.39
N LEU A 447 6.81 -32.13 -27.98
CA LEU A 447 5.85 -32.81 -28.87
C LEU A 447 5.29 -31.87 -29.95
N ALA A 448 5.04 -30.60 -29.64
CA ALA A 448 4.58 -29.60 -30.60
C ALA A 448 5.65 -29.32 -31.68
N ARG A 449 6.94 -29.32 -31.31
CA ARG A 449 8.06 -29.20 -32.26
C ARG A 449 8.20 -30.40 -33.21
N VAL A 450 7.70 -31.57 -32.82
CA VAL A 450 7.64 -32.76 -33.68
C VAL A 450 6.39 -32.73 -34.58
N ALA A 451 5.29 -32.12 -34.12
CA ALA A 451 4.07 -31.96 -34.91
C ALA A 451 4.17 -30.88 -36.00
N GLU A 452 4.90 -29.77 -35.77
CA GLU A 452 5.10 -28.69 -36.76
C GLU A 452 5.97 -29.08 -37.97
N VAL A 453 6.71 -30.19 -37.89
CA VAL A 453 7.43 -30.75 -39.04
C VAL A 453 6.49 -31.58 -39.95
N GLY A 454 5.24 -31.84 -39.51
CA GLY A 454 4.40 -32.89 -40.07
C GLY A 454 3.10 -32.49 -40.79
N SER A 455 2.57 -31.26 -40.73
CA SER A 455 1.28 -30.98 -41.38
C SER A 455 1.11 -29.57 -41.95
N THR A 456 1.05 -29.51 -43.27
CA THR A 456 0.53 -28.40 -44.06
C THR A 456 -1.00 -28.35 -43.98
N ALA A 457 -1.58 -27.34 -43.32
CA ALA A 457 -2.84 -26.69 -43.73
C ALA A 457 -3.32 -25.64 -42.71
N ALA A 458 -3.34 -24.36 -43.13
CA ALA A 458 -4.46 -23.41 -42.99
C ALA A 458 -3.92 -21.99 -43.27
N ALA A 459 -3.99 -21.58 -44.53
CA ALA A 459 -3.61 -20.26 -45.01
C ALA A 459 -4.85 -19.37 -45.12
N SER A 460 -4.98 -18.37 -44.23
CA SER A 460 -5.79 -17.15 -44.46
C SER A 460 -5.64 -16.13 -43.31
N ALA A 461 -4.40 -15.69 -43.03
CA ALA A 461 -4.13 -14.46 -42.26
C ALA A 461 -2.72 -13.86 -42.50
N SER A 462 -2.00 -14.26 -43.55
CA SER A 462 -0.53 -14.13 -43.61
C SER A 462 0.04 -13.02 -44.51
N ALA A 463 -0.78 -12.18 -45.16
CA ALA A 463 -0.25 -11.15 -46.07
C ALA A 463 0.42 -9.97 -45.32
N GLY A 464 -0.20 -9.45 -44.26
CA GLY A 464 0.34 -8.34 -43.47
C GLY A 464 1.56 -8.75 -42.61
N VAL A 465 1.52 -9.94 -42.02
CA VAL A 465 2.58 -10.47 -41.16
C VAL A 465 3.86 -10.75 -41.95
N LYS A 466 3.75 -11.20 -43.21
CA LYS A 466 4.90 -11.45 -44.08
C LYS A 466 5.57 -10.15 -44.52
N ALA A 467 4.80 -9.13 -44.89
CA ALA A 467 5.33 -7.83 -45.30
C ALA A 467 6.09 -7.11 -44.17
N VAL A 468 5.57 -7.16 -42.93
CA VAL A 468 6.21 -6.57 -41.74
C VAL A 468 7.48 -7.35 -41.33
N ARG A 469 7.44 -8.69 -41.43
CA ARG A 469 8.60 -9.56 -41.19
C ARG A 469 9.72 -9.29 -42.19
N ASP A 470 9.39 -9.18 -43.48
CA ASP A 470 10.37 -8.97 -44.54
C ASP A 470 10.99 -7.56 -44.47
N ALA A 471 10.23 -6.55 -44.02
CA ALA A 471 10.73 -5.20 -43.76
C ALA A 471 11.71 -5.15 -42.56
N CYS A 472 11.39 -5.81 -41.45
CA CYS A 472 12.25 -5.85 -40.27
C CYS A 472 13.57 -6.59 -40.54
N VAL A 473 13.54 -7.70 -41.28
CA VAL A 473 14.73 -8.48 -41.62
C VAL A 473 15.68 -7.69 -42.54
N ASN A 474 15.14 -6.91 -43.49
CA ASN A 474 15.95 -6.08 -44.39
C ASN A 474 16.64 -4.90 -43.67
N VAL A 475 16.00 -4.32 -42.64
CA VAL A 475 16.62 -3.25 -41.83
C VAL A 475 17.68 -3.83 -40.89
N LEU A 476 17.40 -4.97 -40.26
CA LEU A 476 18.32 -5.61 -39.31
C LEU A 476 19.58 -6.16 -39.98
N THR A 477 19.49 -6.70 -41.19
CA THR A 477 20.65 -7.26 -41.91
C THR A 477 21.57 -6.19 -42.53
N GLY A 478 21.15 -4.91 -42.53
CA GLY A 478 21.94 -3.79 -43.02
C GLY A 478 22.93 -3.19 -42.01
N MET A 479 22.91 -3.60 -40.73
CA MET A 479 23.77 -3.07 -39.67
C MET A 479 24.95 -4.02 -39.33
N PRO A 480 26.12 -3.49 -38.90
CA PRO A 480 27.20 -4.33 -38.35
C PRO A 480 26.70 -5.10 -37.12
N GLY A 481 26.77 -6.43 -37.12
CA GLY A 481 26.21 -7.30 -36.06
C GLY A 481 24.74 -7.72 -36.28
N GLY A 482 24.09 -7.20 -37.32
CA GLY A 482 22.69 -7.44 -37.65
C GLY A 482 22.27 -8.90 -37.82
N LEU A 483 23.20 -9.77 -38.24
CA LEU A 483 22.97 -11.21 -38.37
C LEU A 483 22.82 -11.93 -37.01
N GLN A 484 23.44 -11.44 -35.94
CA GLN A 484 23.26 -11.99 -34.59
C GLN A 484 21.94 -11.53 -33.98
N LEU A 485 21.56 -10.27 -34.21
CA LEU A 485 20.30 -9.70 -33.75
C LEU A 485 19.10 -10.30 -34.50
N ALA A 486 19.23 -10.55 -35.81
CA ALA A 486 18.20 -11.24 -36.59
C ALA A 486 17.98 -12.69 -36.13
N ARG A 487 19.04 -13.37 -35.66
CA ARG A 487 18.95 -14.71 -35.07
C ARG A 487 18.25 -14.67 -33.70
N LEU A 488 18.58 -13.67 -32.87
CA LEU A 488 17.95 -13.44 -31.56
C LEU A 488 16.44 -13.10 -31.70
N VAL A 489 16.08 -12.32 -32.72
CA VAL A 489 14.69 -11.95 -33.08
C VAL A 489 13.91 -13.13 -33.65
N GLN A 490 14.56 -14.01 -34.43
CA GLN A 490 13.94 -15.27 -34.89
C GLN A 490 13.72 -16.27 -33.75
N GLU A 491 14.58 -16.26 -32.73
CA GLU A 491 14.48 -17.15 -31.58
C GLU A 491 13.52 -16.61 -30.49
N ASN A 492 13.19 -15.31 -30.49
CA ASN A 492 12.34 -14.67 -29.49
C ASN A 492 11.25 -13.74 -30.10
N PRO A 493 10.08 -14.26 -30.52
CA PRO A 493 8.99 -13.49 -31.13
C PRO A 493 8.25 -12.53 -30.17
N ALA A 494 8.72 -12.36 -28.93
CA ALA A 494 8.25 -11.33 -27.99
C ALA A 494 8.91 -9.96 -28.27
N ILE A 495 10.12 -9.94 -28.82
CA ILE A 495 10.90 -8.71 -29.09
C ILE A 495 10.26 -7.87 -30.20
N VAL A 496 9.68 -8.51 -31.22
CA VAL A 496 8.96 -7.84 -32.32
C VAL A 496 7.64 -7.21 -31.87
N ARG A 497 7.01 -7.77 -30.83
CA ARG A 497 5.73 -7.26 -30.29
C ARG A 497 5.93 -5.99 -29.46
N GLY A 498 6.99 -5.92 -28.66
CA GLY A 498 7.32 -4.72 -27.87
C GLY A 498 7.52 -3.47 -28.72
N ALA A 499 8.18 -3.57 -29.87
CA ALA A 499 8.44 -2.40 -30.73
C ALA A 499 7.18 -1.82 -31.41
N VAL A 500 6.20 -2.68 -31.75
CA VAL A 500 4.95 -2.28 -32.43
C VAL A 500 3.93 -1.68 -31.45
N SER A 501 3.87 -2.18 -30.21
CA SER A 501 2.99 -1.64 -29.16
C SER A 501 3.43 -0.26 -28.66
N MET A 502 4.73 0.06 -28.73
CA MET A 502 5.31 1.32 -28.22
C MET A 502 4.91 2.57 -29.02
N VAL A 503 4.87 2.49 -30.35
CA VAL A 503 4.44 3.60 -31.22
C VAL A 503 2.94 3.90 -31.04
N ALA A 504 2.14 2.88 -30.77
CA ALA A 504 0.72 3.01 -30.51
C ALA A 504 0.42 3.73 -29.18
N VAL A 505 1.19 3.45 -28.12
CA VAL A 505 1.00 4.02 -26.77
C VAL A 505 1.36 5.50 -26.75
N ALA A 506 2.52 5.84 -27.31
CA ALA A 506 2.97 7.21 -27.56
C ALA A 506 1.93 8.05 -28.31
N GLY A 507 1.39 7.51 -29.42
CA GLY A 507 0.40 8.20 -30.24
C GLY A 507 -0.96 8.39 -29.56
N LEU A 508 -1.34 7.53 -28.59
CA LEU A 508 -2.62 7.69 -27.88
C LEU A 508 -2.54 8.70 -26.76
N VAL A 509 -1.49 8.63 -25.94
CA VAL A 509 -1.31 9.51 -24.78
C VAL A 509 -1.21 10.97 -25.25
N LEU A 510 -0.61 11.22 -26.41
CA LEU A 510 -0.64 12.55 -27.04
C LEU A 510 -2.03 12.95 -27.55
N ALA A 511 -2.79 12.04 -28.16
CA ALA A 511 -4.10 12.34 -28.74
C ALA A 511 -5.23 12.51 -27.69
N THR A 512 -5.18 11.77 -26.57
CA THR A 512 -6.23 11.81 -25.53
C THR A 512 -5.98 12.87 -24.47
N MET A 513 -4.74 13.32 -24.28
CA MET A 513 -4.37 14.32 -23.27
C MET A 513 -4.34 15.76 -23.81
N SER A 514 -4.33 15.96 -25.14
CA SER A 514 -4.45 17.28 -25.77
C SER A 514 -5.89 17.73 -26.06
N ALA A 515 -6.87 16.83 -25.90
CA ALA A 515 -8.27 17.10 -26.19
C ALA A 515 -9.00 17.80 -25.03
N SER A 516 -8.48 18.95 -24.58
CA SER A 516 -9.26 19.93 -23.80
C SER A 516 -8.76 21.38 -23.97
N GLY A 517 -8.00 21.65 -25.03
CA GLY A 517 -7.63 23.01 -25.44
C GLY A 517 -8.37 23.40 -26.71
N SER A 518 -8.99 24.58 -26.71
CA SER A 518 -9.75 25.19 -27.79
C SER A 518 -9.24 24.85 -29.20
N HIS A 519 -10.17 24.45 -30.08
CA HIS A 519 -9.97 24.43 -31.52
C HIS A 519 -9.43 25.79 -32.00
N ASP A 520 -8.20 25.81 -32.53
CA ASP A 520 -7.89 26.39 -33.83
C ASP A 520 -6.49 25.95 -34.32
N GLU A 521 -6.50 25.43 -35.55
CA GLU A 521 -5.41 25.25 -36.54
C GLU A 521 -4.04 24.64 -36.12
N ALA A 522 -3.76 23.43 -36.63
CA ALA A 522 -2.49 23.12 -37.31
C ALA A 522 -2.58 21.80 -38.09
N THR A 523 -2.76 21.90 -39.41
CA THR A 523 -2.55 20.82 -40.38
C THR A 523 -1.08 20.43 -40.45
N ALA A 524 -0.75 19.18 -40.10
CA ALA A 524 0.59 18.63 -40.22
C ALA A 524 0.90 18.19 -41.67
N MET A 525 2.03 18.65 -42.21
CA MET A 525 2.69 18.08 -43.38
C MET A 525 3.80 17.11 -42.91
N PRO A 526 3.98 15.94 -43.54
CA PRO A 526 4.93 14.93 -43.06
C PRO A 526 6.39 15.27 -43.44
N PRO A 527 7.40 14.92 -42.61
CA PRO A 527 8.80 15.14 -42.97
C PRO A 527 9.32 14.06 -43.91
N THR A 528 9.97 14.50 -44.98
CA THR A 528 10.71 13.71 -45.95
C THR A 528 12.08 13.26 -45.42
N SER A 529 12.46 12.05 -45.81
CA SER A 529 13.74 11.38 -45.59
C SER A 529 14.96 12.16 -46.10
N GLY A 530 16.05 12.07 -45.36
CA GLY A 530 17.24 12.93 -45.47
C GLY A 530 18.17 12.70 -46.68
N GLY A 531 19.10 13.64 -46.83
CA GLY A 531 20.21 13.60 -47.77
C GLY A 531 21.40 14.44 -47.31
N THR A 532 22.48 13.73 -46.98
CA THR A 532 23.91 14.01 -47.22
C THR A 532 24.58 15.35 -46.84
N VAL A 533 25.70 15.16 -46.13
CA VAL A 533 26.77 16.06 -45.66
C VAL A 533 27.42 16.92 -46.75
N GLN A 534 27.77 18.19 -46.44
CA GLN A 534 29.08 18.82 -46.69
C GLN A 534 29.21 20.27 -46.15
N GLY A 535 30.32 20.56 -45.44
CA GLY A 535 31.05 21.84 -45.54
C GLY A 535 30.88 22.94 -44.46
N LEU A 536 31.86 23.02 -43.55
CA LEU A 536 32.39 24.17 -42.76
C LEU A 536 32.54 25.52 -43.55
N PRO A 537 32.91 26.70 -42.96
CA PRO A 537 32.96 27.17 -41.54
C PRO A 537 32.67 28.70 -41.28
N VAL A 538 32.79 29.12 -39.99
CA VAL A 538 33.09 30.46 -39.36
C VAL A 538 32.20 31.70 -39.64
N ASP A 539 31.63 32.31 -38.59
CA ASP A 539 31.90 33.70 -38.14
C ASP A 539 30.94 34.19 -37.03
N ALA A 540 31.53 34.57 -35.89
CA ALA A 540 31.04 35.63 -35.01
C ALA A 540 31.56 36.97 -35.58
N PRO A 541 30.99 38.19 -35.35
CA PRO A 541 30.73 38.68 -34.00
C PRO A 541 29.66 39.81 -33.81
N ASN A 542 29.47 40.17 -32.54
CA ASN A 542 29.35 41.55 -32.00
C ASN A 542 28.06 42.40 -32.09
N ARG A 543 27.65 42.82 -30.87
CA ARG A 543 27.45 44.22 -30.39
C ARG A 543 26.26 45.06 -30.86
N SER A 544 25.52 45.53 -29.84
CA SER A 544 25.33 46.96 -29.47
C SER A 544 23.88 47.49 -29.52
N THR A 545 23.40 47.96 -28.36
CA THR A 545 22.74 49.28 -28.08
C THR A 545 21.56 49.71 -28.99
N GLN A 546 20.40 50.22 -28.54
CA GLN A 546 20.08 51.11 -27.41
C GLN A 546 18.53 51.38 -27.44
N PRO A 547 17.94 52.39 -26.74
CA PRO A 547 16.72 52.23 -25.94
C PRO A 547 15.47 52.93 -26.51
N THR A 548 14.30 52.74 -25.88
CA THR A 548 13.24 53.77 -25.90
C THR A 548 12.45 53.82 -24.61
N THR A 549 12.49 55.01 -24.01
CA THR A 549 11.61 55.59 -23.00
C THR A 549 10.12 55.52 -23.37
N THR A 550 9.21 55.52 -22.39
CA THR A 550 8.28 56.64 -22.09
C THR A 550 7.46 56.30 -20.83
N ALA A 551 7.36 57.28 -19.92
CA ALA A 551 6.58 57.26 -18.69
C ALA A 551 5.24 58.01 -18.87
N THR A 552 4.19 57.59 -18.16
CA THR A 552 3.07 58.48 -17.76
C THR A 552 2.44 57.98 -16.45
N THR A 553 2.41 58.86 -15.44
CA THR A 553 1.78 58.73 -14.10
C THR A 553 0.38 59.41 -14.06
N PRO A 554 -0.29 59.62 -12.90
CA PRO A 554 -1.41 58.87 -12.30
C PRO A 554 -2.71 59.73 -12.23
N PRO A 555 -3.75 59.42 -11.41
CA PRO A 555 -3.77 59.99 -10.04
C PRO A 555 -4.65 59.29 -8.94
N THR A 556 -4.34 59.64 -7.68
CA THR A 556 -5.20 59.90 -6.48
C THR A 556 -6.12 58.84 -5.83
N GLY A 557 -5.90 58.65 -4.51
CA GLY A 557 -6.85 58.08 -3.52
C GLY A 557 -7.91 59.07 -3.01
N PRO A 558 -8.64 58.74 -1.92
CA PRO A 558 -8.16 59.12 -0.58
C PRO A 558 -8.42 58.09 0.53
N ALA A 559 -7.69 58.28 1.64
CA ALA A 559 -7.86 57.61 2.95
C ALA A 559 -8.52 58.56 3.96
N LEU A 560 -9.06 58.03 5.08
CA LEU A 560 -8.79 58.48 6.48
C LEU A 560 -9.65 57.73 7.54
N THR A 561 -8.96 57.05 8.49
CA THR A 561 -9.07 57.01 9.98
C THR A 561 -10.43 56.71 10.67
N THR A 562 -10.54 55.90 11.75
CA THR A 562 -9.89 55.99 13.08
C THR A 562 -9.90 54.66 13.91
N THR A 563 -8.91 54.51 14.80
CA THR A 563 -8.68 53.49 15.86
C THR A 563 -9.20 53.98 17.25
N PRO A 564 -8.87 53.39 18.44
CA PRO A 564 -8.88 52.00 18.99
C PRO A 564 -9.62 51.89 20.37
N GLY A 565 -9.76 50.69 20.98
CA GLY A 565 -9.98 50.62 22.44
C GLY A 565 -10.39 49.29 23.11
N GLN A 566 -9.39 48.51 23.52
CA GLN A 566 -9.26 47.74 24.78
C GLN A 566 -10.08 46.46 25.08
N ALA A 567 -9.37 45.59 25.80
CA ALA A 567 -9.58 44.18 26.09
C ALA A 567 -9.94 43.91 27.57
N SER A 568 -10.74 42.86 27.78
CA SER A 568 -10.73 41.83 28.87
C SER A 568 -10.78 42.30 30.37
N PRO A 569 -10.93 41.43 31.41
CA PRO A 569 -11.12 39.96 31.44
C PRO A 569 -12.15 39.42 32.48
N THR A 570 -12.37 38.09 32.45
CA THR A 570 -12.65 37.10 33.55
C THR A 570 -13.55 37.40 34.76
N GLY A 571 -14.38 36.39 35.09
CA GLY A 571 -14.68 36.04 36.49
C GLY A 571 -15.98 35.27 36.73
N THR A 572 -15.87 33.96 36.97
CA THR A 572 -16.48 33.19 38.11
C THR A 572 -17.68 33.81 38.84
N THR A 573 -18.78 33.13 39.18
CA THR A 573 -18.86 32.00 40.13
C THR A 573 -20.33 31.57 40.27
N SER A 574 -20.55 30.27 40.51
CA SER A 574 -21.61 29.61 41.32
C SER A 574 -22.68 30.48 42.00
N THR A 575 -23.96 30.05 42.03
CA THR A 575 -24.53 29.30 43.17
C THR A 575 -25.96 28.79 42.90
N SER A 576 -26.23 27.69 43.59
CA SER A 576 -27.44 26.88 43.76
C SER A 576 -28.63 27.55 44.48
N GLY A 577 -29.84 27.05 44.17
CA GLY A 577 -30.69 26.37 45.18
C GLY A 577 -31.93 27.08 45.74
N GLY A 578 -33.06 26.35 45.73
CA GLY A 578 -34.23 26.50 46.62
C GLY A 578 -35.45 27.18 45.95
N VAL A 579 -36.46 26.46 45.43
CA VAL A 579 -37.53 25.64 46.07
C VAL A 579 -38.46 26.44 47.00
N ALA A 580 -39.72 26.67 46.56
CA ALA A 580 -40.95 26.16 47.20
C ALA A 580 -42.24 26.94 46.78
N ALA A 581 -43.21 26.18 46.24
CA ALA A 581 -44.65 26.16 46.57
C ALA A 581 -45.50 27.45 46.37
N ASP A 582 -46.77 27.46 45.99
CA ASP A 582 -47.84 26.47 45.89
C ASP A 582 -49.00 27.13 45.09
N GLY A 583 -49.96 26.36 44.56
CA GLY A 583 -51.35 26.85 44.42
C GLY A 583 -52.03 26.80 43.04
N GLN A 584 -52.83 25.74 42.85
CA GLN A 584 -54.18 25.67 42.25
C GLN A 584 -54.47 26.16 40.80
N GLN A 585 -54.83 25.16 39.96
CA GLN A 585 -55.73 25.15 38.78
C GLN A 585 -57.14 25.76 39.03
N PRO A 586 -58.05 25.99 38.03
CA PRO A 586 -58.18 25.29 36.73
C PRO A 586 -58.62 26.09 35.46
N GLY A 587 -58.47 25.44 34.30
CA GLY A 587 -59.22 25.67 33.04
C GLY A 587 -58.40 26.32 31.92
N GLY A 588 -58.32 25.84 30.69
CA GLY A 588 -58.87 24.66 30.02
C GLY A 588 -58.47 24.74 28.53
N GLY A 589 -58.21 23.58 27.91
CA GLY A 589 -58.22 23.39 26.46
C GLY A 589 -56.97 23.81 25.68
N ASN A 590 -56.07 22.86 25.41
CA ASN A 590 -55.89 22.32 24.06
C ASN A 590 -54.97 21.09 24.07
N THR A 591 -55.30 20.18 23.17
CA THR A 591 -54.77 18.83 22.97
C THR A 591 -53.31 18.87 22.50
N GLU A 592 -52.38 18.40 23.33
CA GLU A 592 -51.01 18.08 22.90
C GLU A 592 -50.72 16.60 23.14
N THR A 593 -50.35 15.95 22.04
CA THR A 593 -49.76 14.63 21.89
C THR A 593 -48.61 14.41 22.89
N PRO A 594 -48.43 13.23 23.50
CA PRO A 594 -47.27 12.97 24.33
C PRO A 594 -46.03 12.90 23.44
N GLU A 595 -45.18 13.93 23.53
CA GLU A 595 -43.81 13.84 23.06
C GLU A 595 -43.12 12.71 23.83
N THR A 596 -42.80 11.66 23.07
CA THR A 596 -41.97 10.56 23.52
C THR A 596 -40.58 11.13 23.69
N ASN A 597 -40.13 11.15 24.95
CA ASN A 597 -38.76 11.44 25.33
C ASN A 597 -37.86 10.33 24.75
N THR A 598 -37.43 10.49 23.49
CA THR A 598 -36.42 9.63 22.87
C THR A 598 -35.07 9.99 23.49
N GLY A 599 -34.76 9.34 24.61
CA GLY A 599 -33.38 9.28 25.09
C GLY A 599 -32.50 8.75 23.96
N SER A 600 -31.53 9.55 23.55
CA SER A 600 -30.54 9.17 22.53
C SER A 600 -29.85 7.88 22.97
N ARG A 601 -29.96 6.82 22.16
CA ARG A 601 -29.24 5.56 22.40
C ARG A 601 -27.74 5.86 22.41
N PRO A 602 -26.94 5.26 23.33
CA PRO A 602 -25.49 5.36 23.26
C PRO A 602 -25.01 4.78 21.92
N GLN A 603 -24.32 5.59 21.12
CA GLN A 603 -23.74 5.10 19.86
C GLN A 603 -22.44 4.37 20.21
N ILE A 604 -22.44 3.04 20.09
CA ILE A 604 -21.21 2.23 20.28
C ILE A 604 -20.29 2.50 19.09
N ALA A 605 -19.05 2.90 19.37
CA ALA A 605 -18.02 3.07 18.35
C ALA A 605 -17.78 1.74 17.62
N THR A 606 -17.72 1.80 16.30
CA THR A 606 -17.38 0.64 15.48
C THR A 606 -15.96 0.18 15.81
N THR A 607 -15.83 -1.07 16.22
CA THR A 607 -14.56 -1.73 16.52
C THR A 607 -14.63 -3.20 16.15
N TRP A 608 -13.46 -3.81 15.99
CA TRP A 608 -13.33 -5.17 15.51
C TRP A 608 -11.94 -5.72 15.80
N GLY A 609 -11.81 -7.04 15.81
CA GLY A 609 -10.52 -7.70 15.88
C GLY A 609 -10.62 -9.11 15.30
N LEU A 610 -9.60 -9.53 14.56
CA LEU A 610 -9.51 -10.90 14.05
C LEU A 610 -8.21 -11.54 14.50
N VAL A 611 -8.28 -12.84 14.80
CA VAL A 611 -7.12 -13.63 15.21
C VAL A 611 -7.19 -15.04 14.64
N ARG A 612 -6.02 -15.66 14.55
CA ARG A 612 -5.87 -17.10 14.39
C ARG A 612 -5.18 -17.66 15.62
N VAL A 613 -5.76 -18.71 16.20
CA VAL A 613 -5.14 -19.49 17.26
C VAL A 613 -4.73 -20.83 16.67
N TRP A 614 -3.42 -21.06 16.60
CA TRP A 614 -2.83 -22.24 15.96
C TRP A 614 -2.18 -23.18 16.97
N ASN A 615 -1.45 -22.62 17.94
CA ASN A 615 -0.70 -23.40 18.93
C ASN A 615 -1.60 -23.79 20.12
N VAL A 616 -2.61 -24.61 19.85
CA VAL A 616 -3.67 -24.99 20.82
C VAL A 616 -3.24 -26.09 21.81
N ASP A 617 -2.13 -26.77 21.52
CA ASP A 617 -1.62 -27.92 22.29
C ASP A 617 -0.56 -27.53 23.35
N ARG A 618 -0.37 -26.24 23.59
CA ARG A 618 0.53 -25.76 24.66
C ARG A 618 0.08 -26.24 26.04
N PRO A 619 0.93 -26.25 27.07
CA PRO A 619 0.51 -26.66 28.41
C PRO A 619 -0.67 -25.83 28.93
N ILE A 620 -1.63 -26.49 29.60
CA ILE A 620 -2.74 -25.80 30.28
C ILE A 620 -2.17 -24.79 31.28
N GLY A 621 -2.73 -23.59 31.29
CA GLY A 621 -2.29 -22.42 32.06
C GLY A 621 -1.25 -21.55 31.36
N SER A 622 -0.71 -21.97 30.20
CA SER A 622 0.23 -21.16 29.42
C SER A 622 -0.49 -20.08 28.62
N SER A 623 0.17 -18.93 28.47
CA SER A 623 -0.30 -17.79 27.68
C SER A 623 0.78 -17.37 26.67
N HIS A 624 0.37 -16.96 25.47
CA HIS A 624 1.28 -16.43 24.45
C HIS A 624 0.64 -15.36 23.58
N ALA A 625 1.48 -14.49 23.02
CA ALA A 625 1.07 -13.49 22.05
C ALA A 625 0.79 -14.11 20.68
N LEU A 626 -0.27 -13.67 20.03
CA LEU A 626 -0.70 -14.09 18.69
C LEU A 626 -0.10 -13.21 17.58
N SER A 627 0.35 -11.99 17.90
CA SER A 627 1.13 -11.12 17.02
C SER A 627 2.18 -10.32 17.82
N GLY A 628 3.03 -9.57 17.11
CA GLY A 628 4.05 -8.70 17.71
C GLY A 628 5.49 -9.07 17.35
N PRO A 629 6.47 -8.27 17.79
CA PRO A 629 7.87 -8.37 17.34
C PRO A 629 8.54 -9.69 17.72
N THR A 630 8.05 -10.36 18.77
CA THR A 630 8.56 -11.66 19.24
C THR A 630 7.83 -12.85 18.63
N VAL A 631 6.76 -12.63 17.86
CA VAL A 631 5.95 -13.69 17.25
C VAL A 631 6.32 -13.77 15.78
N PRO A 632 6.88 -14.89 15.30
CA PRO A 632 7.22 -15.06 13.90
C PRO A 632 6.03 -14.79 12.97
N ASN A 633 6.27 -14.03 11.90
CA ASN A 633 5.24 -13.61 10.95
C ASN A 633 4.89 -14.73 9.95
N ASN A 634 4.43 -15.89 10.45
CA ASN A 634 4.19 -17.07 9.62
C ASN A 634 3.05 -18.00 10.06
N ASN A 635 2.66 -18.07 11.35
CA ASN A 635 1.62 -19.01 11.82
C ASN A 635 0.38 -18.36 12.48
N GLU A 636 0.55 -17.41 13.40
CA GLU A 636 -0.58 -16.72 14.06
C GLU A 636 -0.59 -15.23 13.69
N ALA A 637 0.59 -14.60 13.63
CA ALA A 637 0.73 -13.17 13.36
C ALA A 637 0.20 -12.75 11.97
N ASN A 638 0.42 -13.57 10.93
CA ASN A 638 -0.08 -13.31 9.58
C ASN A 638 -1.61 -13.31 9.45
N TRP A 639 -2.36 -13.77 10.45
CA TRP A 639 -3.83 -13.84 10.42
C TRP A 639 -4.46 -13.18 11.64
N THR A 640 -3.71 -12.30 12.28
CA THR A 640 -4.12 -11.62 13.49
C THR A 640 -3.99 -10.13 13.28
N TYR A 641 -5.07 -9.37 13.41
CA TYR A 641 -5.02 -7.93 13.18
C TYR A 641 -6.22 -7.23 13.79
N GLY A 642 -6.03 -5.95 14.12
CA GLY A 642 -7.08 -5.09 14.65
C GLY A 642 -6.59 -3.68 14.89
N PRO A 643 -7.46 -2.79 15.40
CA PRO A 643 -7.15 -1.41 15.74
C PRO A 643 -5.90 -1.23 16.61
N TRP A 644 -5.53 -2.22 17.43
CA TRP A 644 -4.31 -2.19 18.23
C TRP A 644 -3.01 -2.08 17.40
N GLU A 645 -3.01 -2.49 16.13
CA GLU A 645 -1.89 -2.32 15.20
C GLU A 645 -2.01 -1.07 14.31
N MET A 646 -3.10 -0.30 14.44
CA MET A 646 -3.30 0.94 13.68
C MET A 646 -2.79 2.19 14.40
N THR A 647 -2.40 2.06 15.66
CA THR A 647 -1.82 3.15 16.45
C THR A 647 -0.29 3.09 16.38
N SER A 648 0.35 4.25 16.51
CA SER A 648 1.81 4.34 16.65
C SER A 648 2.14 5.02 17.98
N PRO A 649 2.71 4.29 18.97
CA PRO A 649 3.00 2.84 18.96
C PRO A 649 1.72 1.98 19.03
N ALA A 650 1.86 0.68 18.73
CA ALA A 650 0.75 -0.28 18.85
C ALA A 650 0.20 -0.31 20.28
N ALA A 651 -1.13 -0.38 20.43
CA ALA A 651 -1.82 -0.34 21.73
C ALA A 651 -1.61 -1.63 22.56
N GLY A 652 -1.04 -2.67 21.95
CA GLY A 652 -0.74 -3.96 22.57
C GLY A 652 -0.71 -5.07 21.53
N TYR A 653 -0.54 -6.31 21.99
CA TYR A 653 -0.63 -7.50 21.15
C TYR A 653 -1.67 -8.48 21.71
N PRO A 654 -2.51 -9.07 20.86
CA PRO A 654 -3.48 -10.06 21.29
C PRO A 654 -2.78 -11.28 21.84
N THR A 655 -3.39 -11.87 22.86
CA THR A 655 -2.87 -13.05 23.54
C THR A 655 -3.91 -14.15 23.57
N THR A 656 -3.46 -15.39 23.67
CA THR A 656 -4.31 -16.53 23.98
C THR A 656 -3.77 -17.25 25.20
N THR A 657 -4.66 -17.84 25.98
CA THR A 657 -4.34 -18.65 27.17
C THR A 657 -5.05 -19.98 27.06
N HIS A 658 -4.31 -21.08 27.16
CA HIS A 658 -4.90 -22.42 27.19
C HIS A 658 -5.46 -22.69 28.59
N VAL A 659 -6.79 -22.64 28.75
CA VAL A 659 -7.44 -22.70 30.07
C VAL A 659 -7.68 -24.14 30.53
N ALA A 660 -8.11 -25.00 29.61
CA ALA A 660 -8.35 -26.42 29.80
C ALA A 660 -8.43 -27.07 28.40
N VAL A 661 -8.44 -28.41 28.32
CA VAL A 661 -8.62 -29.11 27.04
C VAL A 661 -9.86 -28.60 26.33
N GLY A 662 -9.68 -28.13 25.10
CA GLY A 662 -10.73 -27.53 24.27
C GLY A 662 -11.20 -26.18 24.77
N GLN A 663 -10.45 -25.47 25.61
CA GLN A 663 -10.80 -24.14 26.13
C GLN A 663 -9.66 -23.15 25.98
N GLN A 664 -9.88 -22.08 25.20
CA GLN A 664 -8.92 -21.02 24.96
C GLN A 664 -9.51 -19.67 25.36
N ARG A 665 -8.75 -18.85 26.08
CA ARG A 665 -9.10 -17.46 26.39
C ARG A 665 -8.29 -16.52 25.51
N VAL A 666 -8.94 -15.81 24.61
CA VAL A 666 -8.33 -14.82 23.72
C VAL A 666 -8.57 -13.42 24.30
N ARG A 667 -7.52 -12.61 24.40
CA ARG A 667 -7.63 -11.17 24.75
C ARG A 667 -7.22 -10.34 23.54
N LEU A 668 -8.12 -9.46 23.10
CA LEU A 668 -7.94 -8.53 21.99
C LEU A 668 -7.71 -7.11 22.54
N PRO A 669 -6.54 -6.49 22.31
CA PRO A 669 -6.23 -5.19 22.89
C PRO A 669 -7.03 -4.05 22.26
N ALA A 670 -7.43 -3.06 23.05
CA ALA A 670 -8.00 -1.80 22.54
C ALA A 670 -9.24 -1.93 21.62
N VAL A 671 -9.99 -3.04 21.74
CA VAL A 671 -11.23 -3.27 20.98
C VAL A 671 -12.44 -3.52 21.88
N GLY A 672 -12.29 -3.38 23.19
CA GLY A 672 -13.39 -3.59 24.12
C GLY A 672 -14.57 -2.68 23.81
N ALA A 673 -15.75 -3.25 23.53
CA ALA A 673 -16.99 -2.50 23.35
C ALA A 673 -18.16 -3.18 24.10
N PRO A 674 -19.16 -2.44 24.59
CA PRO A 674 -20.30 -3.06 25.25
C PRO A 674 -21.06 -3.93 24.24
N GLY A 675 -21.11 -5.24 24.49
CA GLY A 675 -21.77 -6.20 23.61
C GLY A 675 -20.89 -6.66 22.45
N GLY A 676 -21.48 -6.79 21.26
CA GLY A 676 -20.80 -7.24 20.04
C GLY A 676 -21.21 -8.64 19.59
N SER A 677 -20.55 -9.11 18.52
CA SER A 677 -20.74 -10.43 17.94
C SER A 677 -19.38 -11.09 17.72
N VAL A 678 -19.28 -12.35 18.13
CA VAL A 678 -18.10 -13.19 17.92
C VAL A 678 -18.44 -14.29 16.92
N LYS A 679 -17.62 -14.44 15.89
CA LYS A 679 -17.64 -15.59 14.99
C LYS A 679 -16.39 -16.43 15.19
N VAL A 680 -16.57 -17.73 15.39
CA VAL A 680 -15.48 -18.71 15.45
C VAL A 680 -15.67 -19.73 14.32
N THR A 681 -14.56 -20.15 13.71
CA THR A 681 -14.54 -21.17 12.67
C THR A 681 -13.29 -22.02 12.81
N THR A 682 -13.44 -23.35 12.87
CA THR A 682 -12.31 -24.26 12.98
C THR A 682 -11.46 -24.27 11.71
N GLN A 683 -10.15 -24.42 11.90
CA GLN A 683 -9.19 -24.68 10.85
C GLN A 683 -8.63 -26.10 10.99
N ASP A 684 -9.09 -27.03 10.16
CA ASP A 684 -8.69 -28.44 10.21
C ASP A 684 -7.80 -28.81 9.01
N TYR A 685 -6.50 -28.50 9.14
CA TYR A 685 -5.48 -28.74 8.11
C TYR A 685 -5.22 -30.23 7.82
N ALA A 686 -5.52 -31.11 8.77
CA ALA A 686 -5.27 -32.54 8.66
C ALA A 686 -6.09 -33.21 7.54
N ALA A 687 -7.21 -32.62 7.13
CA ALA A 687 -8.09 -33.15 6.09
C ALA A 687 -7.54 -33.10 4.65
N TRP A 688 -6.38 -32.46 4.43
CA TRP A 688 -5.82 -32.23 3.09
C TRP A 688 -4.40 -32.81 2.85
N GLY A 689 -3.64 -33.20 3.89
CA GLY A 689 -2.34 -33.89 3.69
C GLY A 689 -1.25 -33.77 4.77
N GLY A 690 -1.56 -33.41 6.01
CA GLY A 690 -0.57 -33.27 7.09
C GLY A 690 -0.32 -34.53 7.94
N SER A 691 0.83 -34.60 8.60
CA SER A 691 1.28 -35.69 9.51
C SER A 691 0.47 -35.84 10.82
N VAL A 692 -0.62 -35.09 10.98
CA VAL A 692 -1.52 -35.12 12.13
C VAL A 692 -2.82 -35.76 11.66
N GLY A 693 -3.32 -36.76 12.38
CA GLY A 693 -4.50 -37.52 11.97
C GLY A 693 -5.72 -36.63 11.79
N TYR A 694 -6.38 -36.76 10.64
CA TYR A 694 -7.68 -36.17 10.30
C TYR A 694 -8.68 -36.28 11.46
N ARG A 695 -9.30 -35.16 11.87
CA ARG A 695 -10.32 -35.11 12.93
C ARG A 695 -11.64 -34.60 12.34
N PRO A 696 -12.39 -35.46 11.63
CA PRO A 696 -13.64 -35.07 10.99
C PRO A 696 -14.59 -34.41 11.98
N GLY A 697 -15.26 -33.34 11.56
CA GLY A 697 -16.37 -32.74 12.30
C GLY A 697 -16.01 -32.01 13.59
N VAL A 698 -14.77 -31.55 13.75
CA VAL A 698 -14.39 -30.67 14.87
C VAL A 698 -14.99 -29.27 14.71
N PHE A 699 -15.41 -28.67 15.82
CA PHE A 699 -16.01 -27.34 15.81
C PHE A 699 -15.65 -26.57 17.09
N CYS A 700 -15.74 -25.24 17.00
CA CYS A 700 -15.53 -24.34 18.11
C CYS A 700 -16.63 -23.29 18.14
N GLN A 701 -16.92 -22.77 19.32
CA GLN A 701 -17.90 -21.73 19.56
C GLN A 701 -17.43 -20.81 20.70
N PRO A 702 -17.82 -19.53 20.70
CA PRO A 702 -17.64 -18.70 21.88
C PRO A 702 -18.50 -19.22 23.03
N SER A 703 -17.94 -19.30 24.23
CA SER A 703 -18.72 -19.55 25.45
C SER A 703 -19.25 -18.25 26.06
N ARG A 704 -18.45 -17.19 25.99
CA ARG A 704 -18.77 -15.81 26.40
C ARG A 704 -17.70 -14.85 25.87
N TRP A 705 -18.03 -13.56 25.85
CA TRP A 705 -17.09 -12.47 25.71
C TRP A 705 -17.47 -11.32 26.64
N TYR A 706 -16.50 -10.52 27.03
CA TYR A 706 -16.70 -9.38 27.91
C TYR A 706 -15.53 -8.39 27.79
N GLN A 707 -15.84 -7.12 28.06
CA GLN A 707 -14.83 -6.07 28.18
C GLN A 707 -14.00 -6.25 29.46
N ASP A 708 -12.69 -6.10 29.35
CA ASP A 708 -11.75 -6.01 30.46
C ASP A 708 -10.89 -4.76 30.28
N GLY A 709 -11.32 -3.65 30.87
CA GLY A 709 -10.74 -2.33 30.60
C GLY A 709 -10.97 -1.92 29.14
N ALA A 710 -9.88 -1.65 28.41
CA ALA A 710 -9.92 -1.30 26.99
C ALA A 710 -9.94 -2.53 26.05
N ASP A 711 -9.78 -3.73 26.62
CA ASP A 711 -9.61 -4.96 25.86
C ASP A 711 -10.93 -5.74 25.80
N GLU A 712 -11.07 -6.57 24.78
CA GLU A 712 -12.14 -7.56 24.70
C GLU A 712 -11.58 -8.95 25.01
N VAL A 713 -12.21 -9.67 25.94
CA VAL A 713 -11.81 -11.02 26.32
C VAL A 713 -12.87 -12.01 25.85
N ILE A 714 -12.46 -12.99 25.04
CA ILE A 714 -13.34 -14.01 24.47
C ILE A 714 -12.89 -15.40 24.95
N ASP A 715 -13.79 -16.12 25.60
CA ASP A 715 -13.58 -17.52 25.99
C ASP A 715 -14.16 -18.42 24.90
N VAL A 716 -13.32 -19.20 24.22
CA VAL A 716 -13.68 -20.15 23.15
C VAL A 716 -13.65 -21.57 23.69
N VAL A 717 -14.69 -22.35 23.36
CA VAL A 717 -14.75 -23.78 23.63
C VAL A 717 -14.79 -24.57 22.31
N CYS A 718 -14.03 -25.65 22.25
CA CYS A 718 -13.83 -26.48 21.07
C CYS A 718 -14.12 -27.95 21.41
N PHE A 719 -14.69 -28.65 20.45
CA PHE A 719 -15.15 -30.02 20.61
C PHE A 719 -14.72 -30.89 19.44
N ASP A 720 -14.54 -32.18 19.73
CA ASP A 720 -14.57 -33.22 18.72
C ASP A 720 -15.99 -33.41 18.16
N HIS A 721 -16.11 -34.23 17.12
CA HIS A 721 -17.41 -34.50 16.50
C HIS A 721 -18.44 -35.12 17.47
N SER A 722 -18.00 -35.85 18.48
CA SER A 722 -18.88 -36.44 19.49
C SER A 722 -19.31 -35.43 20.57
N GLY A 723 -18.78 -34.21 20.54
CA GLY A 723 -19.05 -33.17 21.54
C GLY A 723 -18.15 -33.22 22.76
N ASN A 724 -17.06 -34.01 22.75
CA ASN A 724 -16.09 -34.00 23.84
C ASN A 724 -15.13 -32.80 23.67
N PRO A 725 -14.66 -32.16 24.75
CA PRO A 725 -13.69 -31.08 24.64
C PRO A 725 -12.42 -31.51 23.89
N ALA A 726 -11.97 -30.70 22.93
CA ALA A 726 -10.80 -31.00 22.12
C ALA A 726 -10.05 -29.72 21.70
N ASP A 727 -8.73 -29.75 21.77
CA ASP A 727 -7.87 -28.67 21.27
C ASP A 727 -7.82 -28.69 19.74
N VAL A 728 -8.37 -27.64 19.14
CA VAL A 728 -8.55 -27.51 17.68
C VAL A 728 -8.18 -26.08 17.27
N PRO A 729 -7.32 -25.89 16.25
CA PRO A 729 -7.04 -24.55 15.72
C PRO A 729 -8.28 -23.85 15.16
N PHE A 730 -8.35 -22.53 15.30
CA PHE A 730 -9.51 -21.77 14.83
C PHE A 730 -9.16 -20.33 14.42
N PHE A 731 -10.04 -19.77 13.59
CA PHE A 731 -10.17 -18.33 13.37
C PHE A 731 -11.26 -17.75 14.26
N LEU A 732 -11.01 -16.55 14.77
CA LEU A 732 -11.94 -15.79 15.56
C LEU A 732 -12.03 -14.37 15.01
N ARG A 733 -13.25 -13.85 14.92
CA ARG A 733 -13.51 -12.43 14.68
C ARG A 733 -14.49 -11.90 15.72
N TYR A 734 -14.17 -10.73 16.26
CA TYR A 734 -15.06 -9.90 17.06
C TYR A 734 -15.44 -8.65 16.24
N ILE A 735 -16.72 -8.26 16.30
CA ILE A 735 -17.21 -6.97 15.77
C ILE A 735 -18.18 -6.33 16.78
N ALA A 736 -18.16 -5.01 16.86
CA ALA A 736 -19.14 -4.22 17.61
C ALA A 736 -19.46 -2.90 16.89
N GLY A 737 -20.50 -2.22 17.35
CA GLY A 737 -21.04 -1.01 16.71
C GLY A 737 -21.59 -1.26 15.31
N SER A 738 -21.83 -0.21 14.54
CA SER A 738 -21.94 -0.18 13.07
C SER A 738 -22.06 1.28 12.66
N THR A 739 -21.47 1.66 11.52
CA THR A 739 -21.65 2.96 10.88
C THR A 739 -22.62 2.91 9.70
N SER A 740 -22.94 1.71 9.21
CA SER A 740 -23.82 1.50 8.07
C SER A 740 -25.08 0.69 8.43
N GLY A 741 -26.15 0.86 7.66
CA GLY A 741 -27.35 0.02 7.72
C GLY A 741 -27.20 -1.32 6.96
N ALA A 742 -26.09 -1.48 6.23
CA ALA A 742 -25.80 -2.65 5.41
C ALA A 742 -24.99 -3.73 6.14
N ARG A 743 -24.70 -3.54 7.43
CA ARG A 743 -24.06 -4.52 8.33
C ARG A 743 -24.75 -4.48 9.68
N GLY A 744 -24.87 -5.63 10.33
CA GLY A 744 -25.49 -5.72 11.65
C GLY A 744 -25.26 -7.06 12.31
N PHE A 745 -25.69 -7.17 13.56
CA PHE A 745 -25.64 -8.41 14.32
C PHE A 745 -26.74 -8.46 15.38
N VAL A 746 -27.06 -9.68 15.80
CA VAL A 746 -27.86 -9.98 16.98
C VAL A 746 -27.16 -11.05 17.82
N PHE A 747 -27.27 -10.95 19.13
CA PHE A 747 -26.88 -11.96 20.10
C PHE A 747 -28.10 -12.28 20.95
N ASP A 748 -28.68 -13.47 20.74
CA ASP A 748 -29.78 -13.98 21.55
C ASP A 748 -29.21 -14.79 22.71
N ASP A 749 -29.31 -14.21 23.91
CA ASP A 749 -28.88 -14.80 25.17
C ASP A 749 -30.03 -15.49 25.95
N GLN A 750 -31.24 -15.51 25.38
CA GLN A 750 -32.46 -16.02 25.99
C GLN A 750 -33.11 -17.10 25.11
N PRO A 751 -32.42 -18.24 24.89
CA PRO A 751 -32.76 -19.19 23.84
C PRO A 751 -34.04 -19.99 24.07
N THR A 752 -34.68 -19.87 25.24
CA THR A 752 -35.97 -20.48 25.58
C THR A 752 -37.13 -19.48 25.57
N SER A 753 -36.86 -18.19 25.48
CA SER A 753 -37.89 -17.15 25.39
C SER A 753 -38.65 -17.27 24.07
N ALA A 754 -39.97 -17.05 24.09
CA ALA A 754 -40.77 -17.09 22.87
C ALA A 754 -40.36 -15.99 21.88
N THR A 755 -40.02 -14.82 22.41
CA THR A 755 -39.50 -13.69 21.65
C THR A 755 -38.43 -12.99 22.48
N PHE A 756 -37.30 -12.71 21.85
CA PHE A 756 -36.20 -11.91 22.37
C PHE A 756 -36.09 -10.63 21.54
N THR A 757 -36.04 -9.47 22.18
CA THR A 757 -35.84 -8.19 21.49
C THR A 757 -34.50 -7.61 21.95
N PRO A 758 -33.51 -7.50 21.04
CA PRO A 758 -32.17 -7.05 21.43
C PRO A 758 -32.19 -5.59 21.88
N ASP A 759 -31.50 -5.31 22.98
CA ASP A 759 -31.06 -3.95 23.30
C ASP A 759 -29.80 -3.60 22.51
N TRP A 760 -29.24 -2.42 22.78
CA TRP A 760 -28.06 -1.90 22.08
C TRP A 760 -26.77 -2.68 22.37
N THR A 761 -26.73 -3.52 23.41
CA THR A 761 -25.59 -4.43 23.68
C THR A 761 -25.78 -5.80 23.00
N HIS A 762 -27.03 -6.18 22.73
CA HIS A 762 -27.38 -7.45 22.10
C HIS A 762 -27.63 -7.35 20.59
N GLY A 763 -27.61 -6.16 20.00
CA GLY A 763 -27.72 -6.05 18.55
C GLY A 763 -27.57 -4.66 17.98
N VAL A 764 -27.17 -4.64 16.72
CA VAL A 764 -27.11 -3.46 15.86
C VAL A 764 -27.76 -3.82 14.53
N ASN A 765 -28.67 -2.98 14.04
CA ASN A 765 -29.52 -3.29 12.88
C ASN A 765 -30.21 -4.66 13.00
N ALA A 766 -30.72 -4.94 14.21
CA ALA A 766 -31.40 -6.18 14.55
C ALA A 766 -32.79 -5.88 15.12
N GLY A 767 -33.77 -6.67 14.69
CA GLY A 767 -35.10 -6.75 15.25
C GLY A 767 -35.23 -7.94 16.21
N ALA A 768 -36.47 -8.36 16.46
CA ALA A 768 -36.75 -9.45 17.39
C ALA A 768 -36.29 -10.83 16.84
N VAL A 769 -35.85 -11.69 17.74
CA VAL A 769 -35.65 -13.12 17.50
C VAL A 769 -36.85 -13.86 18.07
N THR A 770 -37.55 -14.61 17.22
CA THR A 770 -38.73 -15.41 17.62
C THR A 770 -38.36 -16.88 17.65
N ARG A 771 -38.58 -17.54 18.78
CA ARG A 771 -38.41 -19.00 18.90
C ARG A 771 -39.61 -19.71 18.30
N THR A 772 -39.40 -20.47 17.23
CA THR A 772 -40.44 -21.20 16.50
C THR A 772 -40.55 -22.67 16.92
N GLY A 773 -39.59 -23.17 17.70
CA GLY A 773 -39.57 -24.52 18.25
C GLY A 773 -38.29 -24.76 19.06
N VAL A 774 -38.12 -25.95 19.61
CA VAL A 774 -36.85 -26.34 20.27
C VAL A 774 -35.71 -26.23 19.27
N GLY A 775 -34.71 -25.41 19.58
CA GLY A 775 -33.57 -25.14 18.72
C GLY A 775 -33.93 -24.52 17.39
N ARG A 776 -35.09 -23.86 17.26
CA ARG A 776 -35.52 -23.19 16.01
C ARG A 776 -35.93 -21.76 16.27
N TYR A 777 -35.36 -20.86 15.49
CA TYR A 777 -35.50 -19.42 15.66
C TYR A 777 -35.72 -18.73 14.32
N THR A 778 -36.40 -17.59 14.32
CA THR A 778 -36.46 -16.66 13.21
C THR A 778 -35.95 -15.31 13.72
N ALA A 779 -34.79 -14.88 13.24
CA ALA A 779 -34.19 -13.59 13.56
C ALA A 779 -34.60 -12.55 12.52
N ASP A 780 -35.10 -11.40 12.97
CA ASP A 780 -35.31 -10.23 12.12
C ASP A 780 -34.01 -9.42 12.02
N LEU A 781 -33.41 -9.37 10.83
CA LEU A 781 -32.17 -8.64 10.55
C LEU A 781 -32.41 -7.57 9.48
N PRO A 782 -33.00 -6.41 9.85
CA PRO A 782 -33.25 -5.31 8.92
C PRO A 782 -32.02 -4.93 8.12
N GLY A 783 -32.17 -4.79 6.81
CA GLY A 783 -31.05 -4.45 5.91
C GLY A 783 -30.20 -5.64 5.47
N SER A 784 -30.48 -6.88 5.90
CA SER A 784 -29.70 -8.07 5.48
C SER A 784 -30.07 -8.64 4.10
N GLN A 785 -31.10 -8.12 3.43
CA GLN A 785 -31.54 -8.61 2.12
C GLN A 785 -30.42 -8.54 1.08
N GLY A 786 -30.22 -9.64 0.34
CA GLY A 786 -29.19 -9.73 -0.70
C GLY A 786 -27.75 -9.84 -0.19
N GLY A 787 -27.53 -9.92 1.13
CA GLY A 787 -26.21 -10.10 1.72
C GLY A 787 -25.89 -11.51 2.19
N ALA A 788 -24.73 -11.64 2.83
CA ALA A 788 -24.31 -12.84 3.56
C ALA A 788 -24.75 -12.76 5.03
N VAL A 789 -25.14 -13.90 5.58
CA VAL A 789 -25.44 -14.06 7.01
C VAL A 789 -24.61 -15.20 7.56
N GLU A 790 -23.95 -14.95 8.68
CA GLU A 790 -23.25 -15.97 9.46
C GLU A 790 -23.93 -16.16 10.80
N VAL A 791 -23.82 -17.38 11.33
CA VAL A 791 -24.36 -17.77 12.63
C VAL A 791 -23.31 -18.59 13.35
N THR A 792 -23.21 -18.42 14.67
CA THR A 792 -22.48 -19.34 15.53
C THR A 792 -23.24 -19.55 16.84
N ALA A 793 -23.16 -20.75 17.38
CA ALA A 793 -23.70 -21.03 18.72
C ALA A 793 -22.89 -20.28 19.77
N VAL A 794 -23.51 -20.00 20.92
CA VAL A 794 -22.85 -19.41 22.08
C VAL A 794 -23.12 -20.28 23.31
N GLY A 795 -22.11 -20.48 24.14
CA GLY A 795 -22.23 -21.19 25.42
C GLY A 795 -21.23 -22.33 25.58
N THR A 796 -21.33 -23.05 26.70
CA THR A 796 -20.40 -24.13 27.05
C THR A 796 -20.86 -25.52 26.58
N ALA A 797 -22.14 -25.66 26.20
CA ALA A 797 -22.65 -26.91 25.66
C ALA A 797 -22.33 -27.02 24.16
N PRO A 798 -21.90 -28.19 23.65
CA PRO A 798 -21.62 -28.37 22.23
C PRO A 798 -22.89 -28.20 21.41
N ARG A 799 -22.86 -27.26 20.46
CA ARG A 799 -24.01 -26.90 19.62
C ARG A 799 -23.57 -26.56 18.19
N HIS A 800 -24.37 -26.96 17.21
CA HIS A 800 -24.27 -26.52 15.84
C HIS A 800 -25.48 -25.66 15.49
N CYS A 801 -25.25 -24.38 15.20
CA CYS A 801 -26.28 -23.48 14.69
C CYS A 801 -26.01 -23.17 13.21
N ALA A 802 -27.04 -23.32 12.38
CA ALA A 802 -26.98 -23.16 10.93
C ALA A 802 -28.16 -22.32 10.42
N VAL A 803 -27.98 -21.71 9.25
CA VAL A 803 -29.07 -21.02 8.54
C VAL A 803 -29.90 -22.09 7.83
N THR A 804 -31.22 -22.07 8.00
CA THR A 804 -32.13 -23.05 7.39
C THR A 804 -33.09 -22.45 6.38
N GLY A 805 -33.24 -21.13 6.37
CA GLY A 805 -34.12 -20.43 5.46
C GLY A 805 -33.93 -18.91 5.56
N ARG A 806 -34.31 -18.21 4.50
CA ARG A 806 -34.32 -16.74 4.45
C ARG A 806 -35.57 -16.25 3.74
N ARG A 807 -36.21 -15.22 4.30
CA ARG A 807 -37.42 -14.58 3.78
C ARG A 807 -37.26 -13.07 3.90
N GLY A 808 -36.68 -12.46 2.87
CA GLY A 808 -36.29 -11.06 2.92
C GLY A 808 -35.24 -10.83 4.00
N GLN A 809 -35.59 -10.06 5.03
CA GLN A 809 -34.73 -9.75 6.18
C GLN A 809 -34.82 -10.78 7.32
N LEU A 810 -35.80 -11.69 7.25
CA LEU A 810 -35.98 -12.74 8.24
C LEU A 810 -35.04 -13.92 7.93
N VAL A 811 -34.30 -14.36 8.94
CA VAL A 811 -33.37 -15.49 8.85
C VAL A 811 -33.82 -16.59 9.80
N ASP A 812 -34.09 -17.77 9.25
CA ASP A 812 -34.48 -18.94 10.02
C ASP A 812 -33.21 -19.70 10.45
N VAL A 813 -33.00 -19.85 11.75
CA VAL A 813 -31.83 -20.47 12.38
C VAL A 813 -32.24 -21.76 13.06
N ALA A 814 -31.45 -22.83 12.90
CA ALA A 814 -31.63 -24.06 13.65
C ALA A 814 -30.35 -24.43 14.41
N CYS A 815 -30.51 -24.73 15.70
CA CYS A 815 -29.45 -25.19 16.59
C CYS A 815 -29.69 -26.65 16.99
N THR A 816 -28.63 -27.45 16.98
CA THR A 816 -28.66 -28.89 17.27
C THR A 816 -27.53 -29.30 18.21
N ALA A 817 -27.73 -30.36 18.98
CA ALA A 817 -26.66 -31.03 19.71
C ALA A 817 -25.83 -31.92 18.77
N PRO A 818 -24.63 -32.36 19.18
CA PRO A 818 -23.91 -33.46 18.51
C PRO A 818 -24.86 -34.65 18.31
N GLY A 819 -24.92 -35.20 17.09
CA GLY A 819 -25.89 -36.23 16.71
C GLY A 819 -27.22 -35.70 16.14
N GLY A 820 -27.42 -34.38 16.08
CA GLY A 820 -28.46 -33.75 15.26
C GLY A 820 -29.81 -33.53 15.93
N SER A 821 -29.94 -33.84 17.22
CA SER A 821 -31.16 -33.53 17.96
C SER A 821 -31.32 -32.01 18.13
N ALA A 822 -32.53 -31.51 17.90
CA ALA A 822 -32.81 -30.09 18.06
C ALA A 822 -32.63 -29.67 19.52
N ALA A 823 -31.93 -28.56 19.74
CA ALA A 823 -31.60 -28.10 21.07
C ALA A 823 -31.55 -26.58 21.13
N ASP A 824 -32.23 -26.01 22.12
CA ASP A 824 -32.11 -24.57 22.39
C ASP A 824 -30.66 -24.22 22.72
N SER A 825 -30.21 -23.10 22.16
CA SER A 825 -28.85 -22.59 22.33
C SER A 825 -28.86 -21.09 22.17
N MET A 826 -28.08 -20.39 22.99
CA MET A 826 -27.71 -19.01 22.69
C MET A 826 -26.98 -19.02 21.34
N PHE A 827 -27.10 -17.94 20.58
CA PHE A 827 -26.41 -17.80 19.31
C PHE A 827 -26.18 -16.33 18.99
N THR A 828 -25.19 -16.07 18.15
CA THR A 828 -25.05 -14.77 17.49
C THR A 828 -25.13 -14.93 15.98
N ALA A 829 -25.82 -14.00 15.33
CA ALA A 829 -25.91 -13.91 13.89
C ALA A 829 -25.46 -12.53 13.42
N ALA A 830 -24.62 -12.46 12.39
CA ALA A 830 -24.14 -11.22 11.81
C ALA A 830 -24.33 -11.23 10.29
N PHE A 831 -24.50 -10.06 9.70
CA PHE A 831 -24.71 -9.91 8.26
C PHE A 831 -23.92 -8.76 7.66
N ALA A 832 -23.64 -8.87 6.35
CA ALA A 832 -23.15 -7.78 5.52
C ALA A 832 -23.79 -7.83 4.13
N VAL A 833 -24.10 -6.65 3.58
CA VAL A 833 -24.64 -6.46 2.22
C VAL A 833 -23.76 -5.48 1.46
N ASN A 834 -23.20 -5.93 0.34
CA ASN A 834 -22.41 -5.13 -0.59
C ASN A 834 -21.24 -4.36 0.06
N GLN A 835 -20.69 -4.89 1.15
CA GLN A 835 -19.58 -4.28 1.88
C GLN A 835 -18.82 -5.30 2.73
N ASN A 836 -17.64 -4.88 3.20
CA ASN A 836 -16.85 -5.65 4.15
C ASN A 836 -17.56 -5.73 5.51
N ILE A 837 -17.63 -6.92 6.10
CA ILE A 837 -18.22 -7.19 7.42
C ILE A 837 -17.56 -6.39 8.56
N LEU A 838 -16.31 -5.97 8.41
CA LEU A 838 -15.65 -5.10 9.40
C LEU A 838 -16.27 -3.71 9.47
N ASP A 839 -16.91 -3.23 8.39
CA ASP A 839 -17.49 -1.87 8.31
C ASP A 839 -16.48 -0.78 8.69
N ASP A 840 -15.23 -0.96 8.25
CA ASP A 840 -14.12 -0.02 8.48
C ASP A 840 -13.54 0.44 7.13
N PRO A 841 -13.72 1.71 6.75
CA PRO A 841 -13.25 2.21 5.44
C PRO A 841 -11.73 2.16 5.29
N ARG A 842 -10.98 2.12 6.41
CA ARG A 842 -9.52 1.96 6.39
C ARG A 842 -9.10 0.55 5.95
N LYS A 843 -10.02 -0.41 5.96
CA LYS A 843 -9.81 -1.83 5.62
C LYS A 843 -10.88 -2.31 4.64
N PRO A 844 -10.83 -1.84 3.39
CA PRO A 844 -11.93 -1.99 2.44
C PRO A 844 -12.05 -3.38 1.80
N VAL A 845 -11.09 -4.30 2.02
CA VAL A 845 -11.07 -5.59 1.32
C VAL A 845 -11.91 -6.64 2.06
N GLY A 846 -13.04 -7.03 1.48
CA GLY A 846 -13.84 -8.14 1.95
C GLY A 846 -14.56 -8.79 0.79
N ASP A 847 -14.83 -10.09 0.92
CA ASP A 847 -15.57 -10.86 -0.05
C ASP A 847 -16.54 -11.79 0.68
N TYR A 848 -17.67 -12.08 0.07
CA TYR A 848 -18.54 -13.14 0.52
C TYR A 848 -19.22 -13.85 -0.62
N LEU A 849 -19.55 -15.12 -0.39
CA LEU A 849 -20.44 -15.89 -1.24
C LEU A 849 -21.43 -16.69 -0.39
N VAL A 850 -22.62 -16.87 -0.94
CA VAL A 850 -23.64 -17.79 -0.43
C VAL A 850 -23.90 -18.79 -1.53
N ALA A 851 -23.61 -20.05 -1.23
CA ALA A 851 -23.75 -21.15 -2.16
C ALA A 851 -24.79 -22.15 -1.67
N ASP A 852 -25.55 -22.69 -2.62
CA ASP A 852 -26.41 -23.84 -2.40
C ASP A 852 -25.78 -25.08 -3.01
N ASP A 853 -25.92 -26.19 -2.27
CA ASP A 853 -25.53 -27.50 -2.75
C ASP A 853 -26.37 -28.60 -2.08
N SER A 854 -26.45 -29.77 -2.72
CA SER A 854 -27.15 -30.95 -2.21
C SER A 854 -26.53 -32.25 -2.73
N PRO A 855 -26.82 -33.41 -2.10
CA PRO A 855 -26.34 -34.71 -2.57
C PRO A 855 -26.75 -35.05 -4.01
N THR A 856 -27.86 -34.48 -4.49
CA THR A 856 -28.40 -34.71 -5.84
C THR A 856 -27.97 -33.66 -6.87
N ALA A 857 -27.36 -32.55 -6.44
CA ALA A 857 -26.93 -31.49 -7.35
C ALA A 857 -25.66 -31.90 -8.11
N SER A 858 -25.64 -31.62 -9.41
CA SER A 858 -24.48 -31.89 -10.27
C SER A 858 -23.27 -31.00 -9.94
N ALA A 859 -23.50 -29.76 -9.48
CA ALA A 859 -22.48 -28.81 -9.07
C ALA A 859 -23.07 -27.81 -8.04
N PRO A 860 -22.23 -27.18 -7.19
CA PRO A 860 -22.67 -26.10 -6.30
C PRO A 860 -23.02 -24.84 -7.10
N VAL A 861 -23.95 -24.04 -6.60
CA VAL A 861 -24.40 -22.81 -7.24
C VAL A 861 -24.24 -21.63 -6.30
N ILE A 862 -23.56 -20.57 -6.75
CA ILE A 862 -23.47 -19.30 -6.01
C ILE A 862 -24.72 -18.46 -6.34
N HIS A 863 -25.57 -18.20 -5.35
CA HIS A 863 -26.78 -17.39 -5.53
C HIS A 863 -26.63 -15.96 -5.02
N THR A 864 -25.68 -15.71 -4.13
CA THR A 864 -25.38 -14.37 -3.65
C THR A 864 -23.87 -14.24 -3.54
N ARG A 865 -23.33 -13.13 -4.02
CA ARG A 865 -21.92 -12.82 -3.91
C ARG A 865 -21.67 -11.33 -3.90
N TRP A 866 -20.58 -10.97 -3.26
CA TRP A 866 -20.00 -9.65 -3.35
C TRP A 866 -18.50 -9.76 -3.10
N ALA A 867 -17.73 -8.95 -3.81
CA ALA A 867 -16.30 -8.84 -3.62
C ALA A 867 -15.93 -7.37 -3.77
N SER A 868 -15.04 -6.88 -2.91
CA SER A 868 -14.48 -5.54 -3.06
C SER A 868 -13.87 -5.38 -4.45
N GLY A 869 -14.14 -4.25 -5.13
CA GLY A 869 -13.65 -4.05 -6.50
C GLY A 869 -14.27 -4.97 -7.56
N ASN A 870 -15.37 -5.67 -7.27
CA ASN A 870 -16.04 -6.61 -8.19
C ASN A 870 -15.13 -7.77 -8.67
N ALA A 871 -14.20 -8.17 -7.82
CA ALA A 871 -13.23 -9.22 -8.11
C ALA A 871 -13.92 -10.56 -8.46
N PRO A 872 -13.49 -11.25 -9.53
CA PRO A 872 -13.97 -12.60 -9.84
C PRO A 872 -13.87 -13.57 -8.66
N MET A 873 -14.89 -14.41 -8.54
CA MET A 873 -14.88 -15.54 -7.61
C MET A 873 -15.43 -16.79 -8.26
N THR A 874 -14.85 -17.93 -7.90
CA THR A 874 -15.29 -19.25 -8.35
C THR A 874 -15.48 -20.20 -7.17
N LEU A 875 -16.34 -21.19 -7.35
CA LEU A 875 -16.58 -22.24 -6.37
C LEU A 875 -16.63 -23.58 -7.10
N GLU A 876 -15.78 -24.50 -6.67
CA GLU A 876 -15.68 -25.85 -7.20
C GLU A 876 -15.97 -26.88 -6.10
N ARG A 877 -16.78 -27.89 -6.38
CA ARG A 877 -16.89 -29.09 -5.53
C ARG A 877 -15.84 -30.10 -5.99
N ILE A 878 -14.90 -30.39 -5.09
CA ILE A 878 -13.76 -31.27 -5.38
C ILE A 878 -14.15 -32.74 -5.17
N SER A 879 -14.90 -33.00 -4.11
CA SER A 879 -15.49 -34.30 -3.76
C SER A 879 -16.72 -34.08 -2.88
N THR A 880 -17.42 -35.14 -2.50
CA THR A 880 -18.55 -35.03 -1.58
C THR A 880 -18.18 -34.22 -0.33
N GLY A 881 -18.95 -33.16 -0.08
CA GLY A 881 -18.77 -32.24 1.04
C GLY A 881 -17.47 -31.44 1.07
N LYS A 882 -16.64 -31.47 0.02
CA LYS A 882 -15.39 -30.71 -0.06
C LYS A 882 -15.42 -29.71 -1.21
N TYR A 883 -15.07 -28.47 -0.89
CA TYR A 883 -15.16 -27.34 -1.80
C TYR A 883 -13.86 -26.56 -1.87
N LYS A 884 -13.59 -25.95 -3.02
CA LYS A 884 -12.55 -24.93 -3.21
C LYS A 884 -13.22 -23.65 -3.69
N ALA A 885 -13.23 -22.64 -2.84
CA ALA A 885 -13.56 -21.28 -3.23
C ALA A 885 -12.29 -20.57 -3.66
N HIS A 886 -12.37 -19.77 -4.73
CA HIS A 886 -11.28 -18.92 -5.18
C HIS A 886 -11.77 -17.48 -5.34
N PHE A 887 -10.98 -16.55 -4.83
CA PHE A 887 -11.19 -15.11 -4.84
C PHE A 887 -9.96 -14.45 -5.47
N THR A 888 -10.18 -13.48 -6.37
CA THR A 888 -9.08 -12.68 -6.94
C THR A 888 -8.80 -11.42 -6.12
N ASN A 889 -9.09 -11.48 -4.83
CA ASN A 889 -8.74 -10.49 -3.83
C ASN A 889 -8.05 -11.22 -2.68
N GLY A 890 -7.20 -10.51 -1.97
CA GLY A 890 -6.70 -10.99 -0.68
C GLY A 890 -5.19 -11.04 -0.58
N TYR A 891 -4.74 -10.92 0.66
CA TYR A 891 -3.38 -11.16 1.09
C TYR A 891 -3.39 -11.17 2.62
N ILE A 892 -2.37 -11.77 3.22
CA ILE A 892 -2.13 -11.62 4.66
C ILE A 892 -2.02 -10.11 5.03
N ARG A 893 -2.70 -9.63 6.09
CA ARG A 893 -3.43 -10.40 7.10
C ARG A 893 -4.94 -10.52 6.82
N SER A 894 -5.50 -11.69 7.08
CA SER A 894 -6.89 -12.01 6.73
C SER A 894 -7.58 -12.97 7.69
N THR A 895 -8.91 -13.04 7.61
CA THR A 895 -9.73 -14.06 8.27
C THR A 895 -10.80 -14.59 7.33
N MET A 896 -11.26 -15.81 7.59
CA MET A 896 -12.37 -16.42 6.89
C MET A 896 -13.27 -17.18 7.85
N HIS A 897 -14.56 -17.09 7.59
CA HIS A 897 -15.58 -17.72 8.39
C HIS A 897 -16.62 -18.36 7.50
N VAL A 898 -17.00 -19.58 7.86
CA VAL A 898 -18.02 -20.35 7.14
C VAL A 898 -19.19 -20.65 8.08
N THR A 899 -20.40 -20.62 7.52
CA THR A 899 -21.63 -21.04 8.19
C THR A 899 -22.36 -21.99 7.27
N ALA A 900 -22.69 -23.19 7.75
CA ALA A 900 -23.46 -24.15 6.96
C ALA A 900 -24.91 -23.68 6.76
N VAL A 901 -25.49 -24.14 5.66
CA VAL A 901 -26.93 -24.09 5.42
C VAL A 901 -27.51 -25.49 5.65
N GLY A 902 -28.67 -25.57 6.30
CA GLY A 902 -29.39 -26.83 6.53
C GLY A 902 -29.33 -27.32 7.97
N TYR A 903 -30.27 -28.22 8.30
CA TYR A 903 -30.46 -28.70 9.66
C TYR A 903 -29.33 -29.63 10.11
N GLY A 904 -28.63 -29.25 11.19
CA GLY A 904 -27.59 -30.08 11.81
C GLY A 904 -26.26 -30.12 11.05
N ASN A 905 -26.18 -29.48 9.88
CA ASN A 905 -24.95 -29.38 9.12
C ASN A 905 -24.00 -28.35 9.75
N HIS A 906 -22.70 -28.58 9.58
CA HIS A 906 -21.67 -27.62 9.93
C HIS A 906 -20.55 -27.66 8.89
N CYS A 907 -19.83 -26.56 8.73
CA CYS A 907 -18.70 -26.50 7.81
C CYS A 907 -17.49 -25.90 8.51
N SER A 908 -16.31 -26.25 8.02
CA SER A 908 -15.02 -25.85 8.57
C SER A 908 -14.05 -25.47 7.44
N VAL A 909 -13.07 -24.63 7.76
CA VAL A 909 -11.98 -24.28 6.84
C VAL A 909 -10.91 -25.36 6.93
N MET A 910 -10.57 -26.00 5.82
CA MET A 910 -9.56 -27.07 5.80
C MET A 910 -8.18 -26.47 5.51
N GLN A 911 -8.09 -25.67 4.46
CA GLN A 911 -6.83 -25.10 3.99
C GLN A 911 -7.10 -23.74 3.34
N LEU A 912 -6.03 -22.95 3.25
CA LEU A 912 -5.99 -21.70 2.50
C LEU A 912 -4.59 -21.50 1.88
N ASN A 913 -4.49 -20.67 0.85
CA ASN A 913 -3.23 -20.27 0.21
C ASN A 913 -3.03 -18.75 0.16
N ASP A 914 -3.77 -17.97 0.97
CA ASP A 914 -3.79 -16.50 0.99
C ASP A 914 -2.45 -15.81 1.36
N TYR A 915 -1.37 -16.60 1.44
CA TYR A 915 0.00 -16.15 1.66
C TYR A 915 0.90 -16.39 0.44
N SER A 916 0.41 -17.14 -0.58
CA SER A 916 1.22 -17.59 -1.71
C SER A 916 1.40 -16.50 -2.76
N TYR A 917 0.30 -15.86 -3.16
CA TYR A 917 0.30 -14.75 -4.10
C TYR A 917 -0.74 -13.72 -3.68
N LYS A 918 -0.42 -12.45 -3.92
CA LYS A 918 -1.37 -11.37 -3.75
C LYS A 918 -2.53 -11.53 -4.74
N ASP A 919 -3.76 -11.31 -4.27
CA ASP A 919 -4.99 -11.34 -5.06
C ASP A 919 -5.25 -12.72 -5.73
N ASP A 920 -4.88 -13.81 -5.03
CA ASP A 920 -5.05 -15.19 -5.48
C ASP A 920 -5.44 -16.14 -4.31
N THR A 921 -6.54 -15.81 -3.65
CA THR A 921 -6.99 -16.51 -2.44
C THR A 921 -7.86 -17.70 -2.80
N SER A 922 -7.40 -18.88 -2.44
CA SER A 922 -8.13 -20.15 -2.43
C SER A 922 -8.40 -20.56 -0.99
N ILE A 923 -9.64 -20.93 -0.72
CA ILE A 923 -10.11 -21.44 0.58
C ILE A 923 -10.76 -22.79 0.35
N TRP A 924 -10.26 -23.80 1.05
CA TRP A 924 -10.81 -25.15 1.04
C TRP A 924 -11.74 -25.33 2.22
N ILE A 925 -12.93 -25.83 1.93
CA ILE A 925 -14.01 -25.97 2.91
C ILE A 925 -14.45 -27.43 2.92
N ALA A 926 -14.75 -27.94 4.11
CA ALA A 926 -15.47 -29.20 4.27
C ALA A 926 -16.78 -28.96 5.02
N CYS A 927 -17.86 -29.59 4.55
CA CYS A 927 -19.15 -29.59 5.21
C CYS A 927 -19.52 -31.01 5.64
N PHE A 928 -20.08 -31.09 6.84
CA PHE A 928 -20.41 -32.32 7.53
C PHE A 928 -21.87 -32.30 7.97
N ASP A 929 -22.50 -33.46 7.97
CA ASP A 929 -23.79 -33.65 8.62
C ASP A 929 -23.62 -33.71 10.15
N SER A 930 -24.74 -33.90 10.85
CA SER A 930 -24.75 -34.00 12.32
C SER A 930 -24.07 -35.26 12.86
N ALA A 931 -23.74 -36.22 12.00
CA ALA A 931 -22.97 -37.44 12.30
C ALA A 931 -21.51 -37.32 11.84
N GLY A 932 -21.07 -36.11 11.44
CA GLY A 932 -19.66 -35.83 11.13
C GLY A 932 -19.22 -36.41 9.80
N THR A 933 -20.18 -36.85 8.98
CA THR A 933 -19.92 -37.41 7.66
C THR A 933 -19.93 -36.29 6.64
N LEU A 934 -18.98 -36.31 5.70
CA LEU A 934 -18.92 -35.34 4.62
C LEU A 934 -20.22 -35.35 3.80
N VAL A 935 -20.83 -34.18 3.63
CA VAL A 935 -22.10 -34.03 2.92
C VAL A 935 -22.07 -32.81 2.02
N ASN A 936 -22.64 -32.95 0.82
CA ASN A 936 -22.86 -31.79 -0.05
C ASN A 936 -23.93 -30.90 0.59
N SER A 937 -23.56 -29.68 0.94
CA SER A 937 -24.42 -28.74 1.64
C SER A 937 -24.12 -27.32 1.18
N GLY A 938 -25.16 -26.48 1.15
CA GLY A 938 -24.98 -25.04 1.02
C GLY A 938 -24.24 -24.45 2.21
N PHE A 939 -23.64 -23.28 2.01
CA PHE A 939 -22.94 -22.53 3.05
C PHE A 939 -22.78 -21.05 2.66
N THR A 940 -22.62 -20.21 3.68
CA THR A 940 -22.12 -18.84 3.56
C THR A 940 -20.64 -18.84 3.88
N LEU A 941 -19.81 -18.27 3.01
CA LEU A 941 -18.39 -18.00 3.25
C LEU A 941 -18.17 -16.49 3.24
N LEU A 942 -17.61 -15.95 4.33
CA LEU A 942 -17.08 -14.59 4.39
C LEU A 942 -15.56 -14.66 4.47
N TYR A 943 -14.91 -13.83 3.68
CA TYR A 943 -13.47 -13.60 3.68
C TYR A 943 -13.21 -12.11 3.86
N THR A 944 -12.20 -11.79 4.66
CA THR A 944 -11.82 -10.40 4.96
C THR A 944 -10.31 -10.30 4.96
N SER A 945 -9.76 -9.35 4.22
CA SER A 945 -8.35 -8.97 4.28
C SER A 945 -8.21 -7.56 4.84
N VAL A 946 -7.18 -7.34 5.66
CA VAL A 946 -6.87 -6.02 6.25
C VAL A 946 -5.84 -5.25 5.43
N ARG A 947 -5.62 -5.68 4.19
CA ARG A 947 -4.89 -4.93 3.17
C ARG A 947 -5.63 -3.62 2.85
N ILE A 948 -4.86 -2.60 2.49
CA ILE A 948 -5.35 -1.34 1.94
C ILE A 948 -5.10 -1.40 0.43
N TYR A 949 -6.09 -0.97 -0.38
CA TYR A 949 -5.98 -0.94 -1.84
C TYR A 949 -4.85 -0.02 -2.31
#